data_AF-A0A958VKS5-F1
#
_entry.id   AF-A0A958VKS5-F1
#
_cell.length_a   1.000
_cell.length_b   1.000
_cell.length_c   1.000
_cell.angle_alpha   90.00
_cell.angle_beta   90.00
_cell.angle_gamma   90.00
#
_symmetry.space_group_name_H-M   'P 1'
#
loop_
_entity.id
_entity.type
_entity.pdbx_description
1 polymer ?
#
loop_
_entity_poly.entity_id
_entity_poly.type
_entity_poly.pdbx_seq_one_letter_code
_entity_poly.pdbx_strand_id
1 'polypeptide(L)'
;VLMRPNRDMDFDGVVRAGKLLFFGSNFKFEYDSFLIRMPKIDSMIIYVELEEKDKFGNPVLKQVQTVIENIEGKLEVDKYNNKSGKRSIKRWPVFTSYRESFAYYDRIENEEIPYGVYNRKDFYFRLEPFQFDSLDNFKNSSIKFGGTFASGGIFEDFDATIVLQTDYYLGFTHKTPEEGVPIYGGKGTFTNDISLSHSGLKGDGAIQYITSTTEDNSFYFFPDLARAASVVQYAIEEQYPGPPEYPTAIGKELDWHWYPSMDTMTVATTDETPEPIRMYSGNSTYRGTLIYNPDSLIGTGELGKKGHFEFDKAVVESKNIRFKFYGFDSDTADFALKTGKLGDLGFDTKNMRAHVDFKGRKGYFYANGDASEIIFKTNQYMAKMDQFTWEMDNDIVDLSGKKRQIETGAGGAVSIEGARLTSIKKHSKNAQDSLYFFSSSAKFDLVNEIITADKVEFIDVADVEIHPDSGRLVIYEAARMRPLKNAEIIANKTARYHRIYGADLEIANRIEFKGKGNYDYKDVNSSIQKIVFDDIHVTSQIQTVANGKLEESDDFTLSPAFKYFGDIVLEASRELLTFTGYTQMVHDCPTLQKPWIKFTSPIDPGDVMIPIDTATRTSEGLGVNMGHMLGTLPYRVYTSYVTPPDKPNDPIVSEATGVMLYNARAKEYRIGSERKVNIPNLTGNYLVLNTETCVSRFEGEHGFGMNTGRVEVRPVGNITQELRGDSIILKMALYLSFYFEEKALRTMAKEFEDLTDHENINADYFAYNYALKTLLGEKEGEKLKAEMALTGKMKRVPDVLNNGIFFTELEFYWNPQKLAFQTKGNLGVGNILKSQVNKYLEGHIEIAKKAAGDRFTIYLRTKSNHWYFFSYVNEVMEAVATDDKFNAAVKDAKKNKLEREKGKARYRFTLTNKNKADIVIRQF
;
A
#
# COMPACT_ATOMS: atom_id res chain seq x y z
N VAL A 1 26.32 -86.23 -54.66
CA VAL A 1 27.43 -86.44 -55.60
C VAL A 1 27.00 -87.45 -56.65
N LEU A 2 27.12 -87.11 -57.93
CA LEU A 2 26.89 -87.97 -59.08
C LEU A 2 28.24 -88.30 -59.74
N MET A 3 28.60 -89.57 -59.77
CA MET A 3 29.84 -90.02 -60.41
C MET A 3 29.66 -90.08 -61.93
N ARG A 4 30.69 -89.66 -62.68
CA ARG A 4 30.76 -89.72 -64.14
C ARG A 4 31.89 -90.65 -64.60
N PRO A 5 31.94 -91.04 -65.90
CA PRO A 5 33.12 -91.69 -66.46
C PRO A 5 34.40 -90.90 -66.17
N ASN A 6 35.56 -91.57 -66.20
CA ASN A 6 36.87 -90.95 -65.91
C ASN A 6 37.06 -90.41 -64.48
N ARG A 7 36.24 -90.86 -63.51
CA ARG A 7 36.30 -90.42 -62.10
C ARG A 7 35.91 -88.95 -61.88
N ASP A 8 35.28 -88.33 -62.87
CA ASP A 8 34.69 -87.00 -62.74
C ASP A 8 33.47 -87.05 -61.79
N MET A 9 33.17 -85.94 -61.12
CA MET A 9 32.07 -85.86 -60.14
C MET A 9 31.28 -84.56 -60.30
N ASP A 10 29.95 -84.67 -60.44
CA ASP A 10 29.04 -83.54 -60.31
C ASP A 10 28.45 -83.52 -58.89
N PHE A 11 28.46 -82.38 -58.20
CA PHE A 11 27.93 -82.30 -56.84
C PHE A 11 27.52 -80.89 -56.42
N ASP A 12 26.65 -80.85 -55.41
CA ASP A 12 26.28 -79.66 -54.66
C ASP A 12 26.76 -79.80 -53.22
N GLY A 13 26.89 -78.67 -52.53
CA GLY A 13 27.19 -78.62 -51.11
C GLY A 13 28.47 -77.84 -50.80
N VAL A 14 29.26 -78.38 -49.89
CA VAL A 14 30.38 -77.67 -49.27
C VAL A 14 31.72 -78.27 -49.71
N VAL A 15 32.60 -77.42 -50.24
CA VAL A 15 34.00 -77.78 -50.54
C VAL A 15 34.90 -77.08 -49.54
N ARG A 16 35.68 -77.86 -48.78
CA ARG A 16 36.75 -77.32 -47.94
C ARG A 16 38.09 -77.49 -48.66
N ALA A 17 38.78 -76.38 -48.89
CA ALA A 17 40.12 -76.37 -49.48
C ALA A 17 41.05 -75.57 -48.57
N GLY A 18 41.88 -76.27 -47.81
CA GLY A 18 42.71 -75.68 -46.77
C GLY A 18 41.90 -74.90 -45.75
N LYS A 19 42.20 -73.59 -45.67
CA LYS A 19 41.53 -72.65 -44.77
C LYS A 19 40.33 -71.94 -45.41
N LEU A 20 39.89 -72.35 -46.60
CA LEU A 20 38.69 -71.83 -47.25
C LEU A 20 37.57 -72.86 -47.27
N LEU A 21 36.34 -72.38 -47.13
CA LEU A 21 35.12 -73.17 -47.21
C LEU A 21 34.17 -72.53 -48.23
N PHE A 22 33.85 -73.26 -49.29
CA PHE A 22 32.97 -72.82 -50.36
C PHE A 22 31.63 -73.53 -50.24
N PHE A 23 30.54 -72.76 -50.18
CA PHE A 23 29.16 -73.27 -50.24
C PHE A 23 28.60 -72.96 -51.62
N GLY A 24 28.08 -73.95 -52.31
CA GLY A 24 27.48 -73.71 -53.61
C GLY A 24 26.85 -74.93 -54.25
N SER A 25 26.55 -74.80 -55.54
CA SER A 25 25.87 -75.80 -56.35
C SER A 25 26.44 -75.87 -57.76
N ASN A 26 26.14 -76.95 -58.47
CA ASN A 26 26.61 -77.28 -59.81
C ASN A 26 28.15 -77.42 -59.91
N PHE A 27 28.82 -77.87 -58.84
CA PHE A 27 30.25 -78.10 -58.87
C PHE A 27 30.59 -79.33 -59.71
N LYS A 28 31.67 -79.24 -60.49
CA LYS A 28 32.17 -80.32 -61.35
C LYS A 28 33.64 -80.56 -61.11
N PHE A 29 33.98 -81.69 -60.51
CA PHE A 29 35.36 -82.14 -60.40
C PHE A 29 35.80 -82.84 -61.69
N GLU A 30 36.86 -82.32 -62.30
CA GLU A 30 37.50 -82.86 -63.50
C GLU A 30 38.79 -83.57 -63.11
N TYR A 31 38.82 -84.91 -63.20
CA TYR A 31 39.93 -85.72 -62.73
C TYR A 31 41.21 -85.49 -63.55
N ASP A 32 41.10 -85.26 -64.86
CA ASP A 32 42.26 -85.08 -65.75
C ASP A 32 43.02 -83.79 -65.48
N SER A 33 42.30 -82.69 -65.32
CA SER A 33 42.85 -81.38 -64.98
C SER A 33 43.11 -81.21 -63.48
N PHE A 34 42.57 -82.11 -62.65
CA PHE A 34 42.64 -82.11 -61.19
C PHE A 34 42.13 -80.80 -60.55
N LEU A 35 40.99 -80.33 -61.05
CA LEU A 35 40.33 -79.10 -60.58
C LEU A 35 38.83 -79.31 -60.39
N ILE A 36 38.20 -78.40 -59.66
CA ILE A 36 36.75 -78.31 -59.50
C ILE A 36 36.29 -77.02 -60.18
N ARG A 37 35.43 -77.13 -61.20
CA ARG A 37 34.68 -75.98 -61.72
C ARG A 37 33.57 -75.64 -60.75
N MET A 38 33.47 -74.37 -60.39
CA MET A 38 32.54 -73.86 -59.39
C MET A 38 31.71 -72.71 -60.00
N PRO A 39 30.74 -73.02 -60.87
CA PRO A 39 29.98 -72.00 -61.59
C PRO A 39 29.05 -71.17 -60.68
N LYS A 40 28.68 -71.69 -59.50
CA LYS A 40 27.84 -70.98 -58.54
C LYS A 40 28.29 -71.27 -57.11
N ILE A 41 28.99 -70.32 -56.51
CA ILE A 41 29.35 -70.31 -55.09
C ILE A 41 28.48 -69.25 -54.42
N ASP A 42 27.59 -69.71 -53.54
CA ASP A 42 26.71 -68.83 -52.76
C ASP A 42 27.53 -68.03 -51.74
N SER A 43 28.47 -68.70 -51.07
CA SER A 43 29.37 -68.05 -50.10
C SER A 43 30.74 -68.72 -49.97
N MET A 44 31.76 -67.91 -49.69
CA MET A 44 33.10 -68.33 -49.35
C MET A 44 33.46 -67.79 -47.96
N ILE A 45 33.82 -68.71 -47.07
CA ILE A 45 34.28 -68.42 -45.71
C ILE A 45 35.79 -68.66 -45.63
N ILE A 46 36.49 -67.74 -44.98
CA ILE A 46 37.94 -67.80 -44.75
C ILE A 46 38.18 -68.12 -43.27
N TYR A 47 39.11 -69.04 -43.00
CA TYR A 47 39.66 -69.30 -41.68
C TYR A 47 41.08 -68.74 -41.58
N VAL A 48 41.42 -68.18 -40.43
CA VAL A 48 42.73 -67.61 -40.12
C VAL A 48 43.34 -68.29 -38.92
N GLU A 49 44.66 -68.33 -38.87
CA GLU A 49 45.39 -68.90 -37.72
C GLU A 49 45.57 -67.83 -36.64
N LEU A 50 45.27 -68.18 -35.39
CA LEU A 50 45.60 -67.40 -34.21
C LEU A 50 47.03 -67.71 -33.76
N GLU A 51 47.63 -66.80 -32.99
CA GLU A 51 48.91 -67.06 -32.32
C GLU A 51 48.80 -68.13 -31.24
N GLU A 52 47.60 -68.28 -30.66
CA GLU A 52 47.27 -69.33 -29.71
C GLU A 52 47.38 -70.71 -30.35
N LYS A 53 48.02 -71.63 -29.62
CA LYS A 53 48.11 -73.04 -30.00
C LYS A 53 47.16 -73.88 -29.17
N ASP A 54 46.56 -74.88 -29.80
CA ASP A 54 45.76 -75.88 -29.13
C ASP A 54 46.64 -76.79 -28.23
N LYS A 55 45.99 -77.69 -27.49
CA LYS A 55 46.66 -78.66 -26.60
C LYS A 55 47.61 -79.63 -27.33
N PHE A 56 47.62 -79.64 -28.65
CA PHE A 56 48.44 -80.49 -29.51
C PHE A 56 49.54 -79.69 -30.24
N GLY A 57 49.67 -78.38 -29.96
CA GLY A 57 50.69 -77.50 -30.54
C GLY A 57 50.35 -76.93 -31.93
N ASN A 58 49.12 -77.13 -32.42
CA ASN A 58 48.65 -76.58 -33.69
C ASN A 58 48.04 -75.18 -33.49
N PRO A 59 48.18 -74.24 -34.44
CA PRO A 59 47.49 -72.95 -34.37
C PRO A 59 45.97 -73.12 -34.31
N VAL A 60 45.30 -72.38 -33.43
CA VAL A 60 43.83 -72.35 -33.38
C VAL A 60 43.30 -71.61 -34.61
N LEU A 61 42.31 -72.18 -35.29
CA LEU A 61 41.66 -71.53 -36.43
C LEU A 61 40.44 -70.72 -35.98
N LYS A 62 40.35 -69.47 -36.44
CA LYS A 62 39.19 -68.60 -36.25
C LYS A 62 38.55 -68.25 -37.59
N GLN A 63 37.23 -68.24 -37.63
CA GLN A 63 36.47 -67.84 -38.81
C GLN A 63 36.48 -66.32 -38.97
N VAL A 64 36.83 -65.85 -40.17
CA VAL A 64 36.59 -64.48 -40.62
C VAL A 64 35.09 -64.27 -40.72
N GLN A 65 34.58 -63.21 -40.10
CA GLN A 65 33.15 -62.96 -39.98
C GLN A 65 32.54 -62.44 -41.29
N THR A 66 33.31 -61.68 -42.06
CA THR A 66 32.91 -61.27 -43.40
C THR A 66 32.93 -62.46 -44.35
N VAL A 67 31.81 -62.66 -45.05
CA VAL A 67 31.64 -63.71 -46.05
C VAL A 67 31.66 -63.06 -47.43
N ILE A 68 32.34 -63.69 -48.38
CA ILE A 68 32.30 -63.25 -49.78
C ILE A 68 31.23 -64.07 -50.49
N GLU A 69 30.25 -63.38 -51.08
CA GLU A 69 29.06 -63.97 -51.70
C GLU A 69 29.05 -63.78 -53.22
N ASN A 70 28.23 -64.58 -53.92
CA ASN A 70 28.02 -64.54 -55.37
C ASN A 70 29.30 -64.73 -56.20
N ILE A 71 30.05 -65.80 -55.93
CA ILE A 71 31.32 -66.07 -56.60
C ILE A 71 31.12 -67.09 -57.73
N GLU A 72 31.84 -66.91 -58.83
CA GLU A 72 31.96 -67.88 -59.92
C GLU A 72 33.44 -68.13 -60.20
N GLY A 73 33.88 -69.39 -60.21
CA GLY A 73 35.31 -69.66 -60.30
C GLY A 73 35.70 -71.11 -60.56
N LYS A 74 36.99 -71.39 -60.32
CA LYS A 74 37.55 -72.73 -60.25
C LYS A 74 38.44 -72.89 -59.02
N LEU A 75 38.52 -74.11 -58.53
CA LEU A 75 39.50 -74.53 -57.53
C LEU A 75 40.43 -75.58 -58.15
N GLU A 76 41.70 -75.23 -58.30
CA GLU A 76 42.75 -76.21 -58.65
C GLU A 76 43.18 -76.93 -57.37
N VAL A 77 42.89 -78.23 -57.28
CA VAL A 77 43.13 -79.02 -56.06
C VAL A 77 44.64 -79.21 -55.83
N ASP A 78 45.35 -79.55 -56.90
CA ASP A 78 46.81 -79.65 -56.97
C ASP A 78 47.22 -79.51 -58.44
N LYS A 79 48.52 -79.54 -58.72
CA LYS A 79 49.03 -79.64 -60.09
C LYS A 79 48.48 -80.91 -60.76
N TYR A 80 48.03 -80.80 -62.01
CA TYR A 80 47.35 -81.88 -62.77
C TYR A 80 48.07 -83.26 -62.76
N ASN A 81 49.40 -83.29 -62.63
CA ASN A 81 50.20 -84.52 -62.57
C ASN A 81 50.59 -84.98 -61.15
N ASN A 82 50.09 -84.33 -60.10
CA ASN A 82 50.33 -84.64 -58.69
C ASN A 82 49.10 -85.23 -57.99
N LYS A 83 48.25 -85.97 -58.72
CA LYS A 83 46.97 -86.52 -58.22
C LYS A 83 47.08 -87.44 -56.98
N SER A 84 48.30 -87.87 -56.62
CA SER A 84 48.58 -88.72 -55.44
C SER A 84 49.14 -87.94 -54.24
N GLY A 85 49.34 -86.62 -54.36
CA GLY A 85 49.88 -85.77 -53.29
C GLY A 85 51.32 -86.08 -52.87
N LYS A 86 52.07 -86.90 -53.63
CA LYS A 86 53.43 -87.33 -53.27
C LYS A 86 54.47 -86.21 -53.32
N ARG A 87 54.23 -85.17 -54.11
CA ARG A 87 55.09 -83.97 -54.17
C ARG A 87 54.43 -82.87 -53.36
N SER A 88 55.13 -82.32 -52.37
CA SER A 88 54.65 -81.14 -51.66
C SER A 88 54.93 -79.89 -52.52
N ILE A 89 53.88 -79.24 -53.02
CA ILE A 89 53.98 -78.03 -53.83
C ILE A 89 53.20 -76.92 -53.13
N LYS A 90 53.91 -75.94 -52.56
CA LYS A 90 53.31 -74.93 -51.67
C LYS A 90 52.18 -74.09 -52.29
N ARG A 91 52.24 -73.87 -53.61
CA ARG A 91 51.31 -73.00 -54.36
C ARG A 91 49.87 -73.52 -54.40
N TRP A 92 49.65 -74.84 -54.43
CA TRP A 92 48.30 -75.41 -54.48
C TRP A 92 47.80 -75.76 -53.08
N PRO A 93 46.46 -75.77 -52.84
CA PRO A 93 45.38 -75.47 -53.77
C PRO A 93 45.33 -73.99 -54.22
N VAL A 94 44.72 -73.72 -55.39
CA VAL A 94 44.55 -72.36 -55.94
C VAL A 94 43.09 -72.12 -56.31
N PHE A 95 42.49 -71.06 -55.76
CA PHE A 95 41.18 -70.59 -56.18
C PHE A 95 41.30 -69.42 -57.15
N THR A 96 40.50 -69.41 -58.21
CA THR A 96 40.40 -68.28 -59.15
C THR A 96 38.93 -67.91 -59.33
N SER A 97 38.57 -66.70 -58.94
CA SER A 97 37.28 -66.06 -59.24
C SER A 97 37.33 -65.43 -60.64
N TYR A 98 36.25 -65.56 -61.40
CA TYR A 98 36.14 -65.06 -62.78
C TYR A 98 35.27 -63.81 -62.91
N ARG A 99 34.44 -63.52 -61.92
CA ARG A 99 33.48 -62.41 -61.94
C ARG A 99 33.56 -61.61 -60.65
N GLU A 100 32.92 -60.45 -60.67
CA GLU A 100 32.71 -59.65 -59.47
C GLU A 100 31.98 -60.45 -58.40
N SER A 101 32.36 -60.22 -57.15
CA SER A 101 31.75 -60.83 -55.97
C SER A 101 31.55 -59.77 -54.88
N PHE A 102 30.83 -60.11 -53.81
CA PHE A 102 30.39 -59.09 -52.85
C PHE A 102 30.72 -59.46 -51.42
N ALA A 103 31.19 -58.49 -50.64
CA ALA A 103 31.25 -58.57 -49.19
C ALA A 103 30.22 -57.60 -48.60
N TYR A 104 29.31 -58.12 -47.78
CA TYR A 104 28.24 -57.35 -47.15
C TYR A 104 28.53 -57.12 -45.66
N TYR A 105 28.02 -56.00 -45.15
CA TYR A 105 28.22 -55.53 -43.77
C TYR A 105 26.89 -55.36 -43.01
N ASP A 106 25.80 -55.85 -43.58
CA ASP A 106 24.43 -55.73 -43.07
C ASP A 106 24.15 -56.53 -41.78
N ARG A 107 25.11 -57.38 -41.40
CA ARG A 107 25.08 -58.17 -40.16
C ARG A 107 25.94 -57.58 -39.05
N ILE A 108 26.59 -56.43 -39.26
CA ILE A 108 27.28 -55.74 -38.18
C ILE A 108 26.24 -55.26 -37.17
N GLU A 109 26.39 -55.69 -35.93
CA GLU A 109 25.58 -55.28 -34.79
C GLU A 109 26.48 -55.19 -33.56
N ASN A 110 26.44 -54.06 -32.87
CA ASN A 110 27.14 -53.83 -31.62
C ASN A 110 26.44 -52.72 -30.81
N GLU A 111 26.93 -52.39 -29.62
CA GLU A 111 26.34 -51.35 -28.75
C GLU A 111 26.16 -49.99 -29.45
N GLU A 112 27.00 -49.69 -30.45
CA GLU A 112 27.00 -48.43 -31.19
C GLU A 112 26.28 -48.52 -32.54
N ILE A 113 25.97 -49.73 -33.02
CA ILE A 113 25.40 -49.94 -34.36
C ILE A 113 24.20 -50.88 -34.22
N PRO A 114 22.97 -50.33 -34.26
CA PRO A 114 21.76 -51.15 -34.33
C PRO A 114 21.75 -52.08 -35.54
N TYR A 115 21.13 -53.24 -35.39
CA TYR A 115 20.97 -54.20 -36.48
C TYR A 115 20.27 -53.56 -37.69
N GLY A 116 20.82 -53.76 -38.89
CA GLY A 116 20.20 -53.37 -40.16
C GLY A 116 20.46 -51.93 -40.63
N VAL A 117 21.32 -51.16 -39.95
CA VAL A 117 21.68 -49.80 -40.37
C VAL A 117 22.40 -49.78 -41.73
N TYR A 118 23.26 -50.76 -42.00
CA TYR A 118 23.91 -50.91 -43.31
C TYR A 118 23.08 -51.83 -44.20
N ASN A 119 22.35 -51.27 -45.17
CA ASN A 119 21.53 -52.08 -46.07
C ASN A 119 22.38 -52.69 -47.19
N ARG A 120 22.33 -54.02 -47.35
CA ARG A 120 23.10 -54.73 -48.39
C ARG A 120 22.84 -54.25 -49.83
N LYS A 121 21.77 -53.51 -50.10
CA LYS A 121 21.44 -53.00 -51.44
C LYS A 121 22.34 -51.84 -51.88
N ASP A 122 22.83 -51.05 -50.94
CA ASP A 122 23.52 -49.79 -51.20
C ASP A 122 24.81 -49.63 -50.38
N PHE A 123 25.00 -50.44 -49.34
CA PHE A 123 26.22 -50.52 -48.52
C PHE A 123 26.90 -51.89 -48.66
N TYR A 124 27.96 -51.98 -49.47
CA TYR A 124 28.69 -53.21 -49.75
C TYR A 124 30.08 -52.94 -50.36
N PHE A 125 30.94 -53.96 -50.33
CA PHE A 125 32.19 -53.95 -51.09
C PHE A 125 32.07 -54.89 -52.30
N ARG A 126 32.29 -54.37 -53.51
CA ARG A 126 32.29 -55.13 -54.77
C ARG A 126 33.72 -55.52 -55.12
N LEU A 127 34.06 -56.79 -54.94
CA LEU A 127 35.37 -57.37 -55.20
C LEU A 127 35.56 -57.61 -56.70
N GLU A 128 36.72 -57.23 -57.23
CA GLU A 128 37.17 -57.60 -58.57
C GLU A 128 37.48 -59.10 -58.66
N PRO A 129 37.49 -59.71 -59.87
CA PRO A 129 37.99 -61.07 -60.05
C PRO A 129 39.39 -61.25 -59.46
N PHE A 130 39.55 -62.23 -58.57
CA PHE A 130 40.80 -62.46 -57.84
C PHE A 130 41.29 -63.91 -57.96
N GLN A 131 42.60 -64.10 -57.79
CA GLN A 131 43.21 -65.40 -57.60
C GLN A 131 43.79 -65.48 -56.19
N PHE A 132 43.49 -66.55 -55.46
CA PHE A 132 44.04 -66.81 -54.13
C PHE A 132 44.70 -68.19 -54.11
N ASP A 133 46.01 -68.21 -53.96
CA ASP A 133 46.83 -69.43 -53.97
C ASP A 133 47.20 -69.88 -52.55
N SER A 134 47.85 -71.04 -52.46
CA SER A 134 48.42 -71.57 -51.23
C SER A 134 47.36 -71.73 -50.11
N LEU A 135 46.15 -72.17 -50.46
CA LEU A 135 44.98 -72.18 -49.56
C LEU A 135 45.19 -72.96 -48.24
N ASP A 136 46.15 -73.89 -48.22
CA ASP A 136 46.52 -74.69 -47.04
C ASP A 136 47.46 -73.95 -46.07
N ASN A 137 48.25 -72.98 -46.55
CA ASN A 137 49.40 -72.43 -45.81
C ASN A 137 49.61 -70.91 -45.95
N PHE A 138 48.64 -70.17 -46.52
CA PHE A 138 48.73 -68.70 -46.58
C PHE A 138 48.82 -68.08 -45.19
N LYS A 139 49.51 -66.93 -45.12
CA LYS A 139 49.56 -66.07 -43.93
C LYS A 139 48.36 -65.14 -43.91
N ASN A 140 47.85 -64.80 -42.73
CA ASN A 140 46.72 -63.87 -42.57
C ASN A 140 46.91 -62.54 -43.34
N SER A 141 48.15 -62.03 -43.40
CA SER A 141 48.51 -60.82 -44.17
C SER A 141 48.36 -60.94 -45.69
N SER A 142 48.12 -62.15 -46.21
CA SER A 142 47.88 -62.41 -47.64
C SER A 142 46.41 -62.27 -48.02
N ILE A 143 45.50 -62.13 -47.05
CA ILE A 143 44.07 -61.90 -47.29
C ILE A 143 43.88 -60.44 -47.68
N LYS A 144 43.83 -60.18 -48.98
CA LYS A 144 43.62 -58.86 -49.56
C LYS A 144 42.81 -58.98 -50.84
N PHE A 145 41.76 -58.19 -50.98
CA PHE A 145 40.92 -58.17 -52.18
C PHE A 145 40.69 -56.73 -52.65
N GLY A 146 41.04 -56.45 -53.91
CA GLY A 146 40.77 -55.18 -54.55
C GLY A 146 39.31 -55.08 -55.01
N GLY A 147 38.77 -53.87 -55.04
CA GLY A 147 37.40 -53.63 -55.43
C GLY A 147 36.93 -52.21 -55.18
N THR A 148 35.64 -51.99 -55.40
CA THR A 148 34.97 -50.69 -55.19
C THR A 148 34.07 -50.77 -53.96
N PHE A 149 34.13 -49.79 -53.08
CA PHE A 149 33.24 -49.66 -51.93
C PHE A 149 32.06 -48.75 -52.26
N ALA A 150 30.85 -49.25 -52.04
CA ALA A 150 29.61 -48.48 -52.09
C ALA A 150 29.12 -48.23 -50.67
N SER A 151 28.90 -46.97 -50.31
CA SER A 151 28.66 -46.53 -48.92
C SER A 151 27.23 -46.06 -48.65
N GLY A 152 26.28 -46.32 -49.55
CA GLY A 152 24.89 -45.88 -49.39
C GLY A 152 24.68 -44.37 -49.53
N GLY A 153 25.56 -43.68 -50.25
CA GLY A 153 25.47 -42.23 -50.48
C GLY A 153 26.16 -41.37 -49.41
N ILE A 154 26.84 -41.99 -48.44
CA ILE A 154 27.68 -41.28 -47.46
C ILE A 154 28.88 -40.66 -48.17
N PHE A 155 29.64 -41.46 -48.91
CA PHE A 155 30.75 -41.08 -49.78
C PHE A 155 30.42 -41.48 -51.23
N GLU A 156 31.01 -40.80 -52.21
CA GLU A 156 31.04 -41.32 -53.58
C GLU A 156 31.75 -42.68 -53.62
N ASP A 157 31.32 -43.59 -54.50
CA ASP A 157 31.94 -44.90 -54.64
C ASP A 157 33.44 -44.76 -54.96
N PHE A 158 34.30 -45.42 -54.19
CA PHE A 158 35.74 -45.34 -54.36
C PHE A 158 36.41 -46.71 -54.36
N ASP A 159 37.54 -46.80 -55.05
CA ASP A 159 38.34 -48.02 -55.09
C ASP A 159 39.17 -48.16 -53.81
N ALA A 160 39.15 -49.37 -53.24
CA ALA A 160 39.91 -49.71 -52.05
C ALA A 160 40.35 -51.18 -52.09
N THR A 161 41.08 -51.59 -51.07
CA THR A 161 41.46 -52.99 -50.87
C THR A 161 41.03 -53.42 -49.48
N ILE A 162 40.11 -54.37 -49.41
CA ILE A 162 39.74 -54.97 -48.12
C ILE A 162 40.81 -55.95 -47.68
N VAL A 163 41.19 -55.86 -46.41
CA VAL A 163 42.18 -56.69 -45.74
C VAL A 163 41.59 -57.23 -44.44
N LEU A 164 42.19 -58.28 -43.90
CA LEU A 164 41.81 -58.80 -42.58
C LEU A 164 42.14 -57.77 -41.48
N GLN A 165 41.12 -57.35 -40.74
CA GLN A 165 41.21 -56.46 -39.58
C GLN A 165 41.45 -57.25 -38.29
N THR A 166 41.83 -56.55 -37.21
CA THR A 166 42.12 -57.15 -35.89
C THR A 166 40.88 -57.80 -35.24
N ASP A 167 39.68 -57.38 -35.65
CA ASP A 167 38.39 -57.91 -35.22
C ASP A 167 37.89 -59.09 -36.08
N TYR A 168 38.72 -59.58 -37.01
CA TYR A 168 38.41 -60.69 -37.92
C TYR A 168 37.30 -60.39 -38.94
N TYR A 169 37.03 -59.11 -39.22
CA TYR A 169 36.27 -58.67 -40.39
C TYR A 169 37.22 -58.33 -41.55
N LEU A 170 36.70 -58.38 -42.78
CA LEU A 170 37.38 -57.81 -43.94
C LEU A 170 36.96 -56.35 -44.08
N GLY A 171 37.92 -55.45 -44.09
CA GLY A 171 37.67 -54.01 -44.09
C GLY A 171 38.87 -53.25 -44.61
N PHE A 172 38.83 -51.92 -44.61
CA PHE A 172 39.88 -51.10 -45.20
C PHE A 172 40.20 -49.88 -44.33
N THR A 173 41.33 -49.25 -44.64
CA THR A 173 41.63 -47.87 -44.26
C THR A 173 41.91 -47.10 -45.55
N HIS A 174 41.21 -46.01 -45.77
CA HIS A 174 41.27 -45.19 -46.98
C HIS A 174 41.56 -43.74 -46.57
N LYS A 175 42.57 -43.12 -47.17
CA LYS A 175 42.95 -41.73 -46.87
C LYS A 175 42.25 -40.79 -47.83
N THR A 176 41.55 -39.77 -47.34
CA THR A 176 41.02 -38.71 -48.21
C THR A 176 42.15 -37.81 -48.71
N PRO A 177 41.95 -37.05 -49.81
CA PRO A 177 42.81 -35.93 -50.17
C PRO A 177 42.89 -34.87 -49.07
N GLU A 178 43.89 -33.98 -49.12
CA GLU A 178 44.04 -32.89 -48.15
C GLU A 178 42.85 -31.91 -48.19
N GLU A 179 42.27 -31.66 -49.37
CA GLU A 179 41.04 -30.88 -49.52
C GLU A 179 39.77 -31.57 -49.00
N GLY A 180 39.84 -32.85 -48.63
CA GLY A 180 38.72 -33.66 -48.19
C GLY A 180 37.86 -34.20 -49.33
N VAL A 181 36.82 -34.94 -48.95
CA VAL A 181 35.82 -35.52 -49.87
C VAL A 181 34.41 -35.06 -49.51
N PRO A 182 33.55 -34.81 -50.51
CA PRO A 182 32.15 -34.51 -50.24
C PRO A 182 31.46 -35.73 -49.62
N ILE A 183 30.62 -35.46 -48.62
CA ILE A 183 29.80 -36.47 -47.96
C ILE A 183 28.31 -36.12 -48.03
N TYR A 184 27.47 -37.16 -48.01
CA TYR A 184 26.01 -37.08 -48.04
C TYR A 184 25.47 -36.23 -49.19
N GLY A 185 25.94 -36.51 -50.42
CA GLY A 185 25.54 -35.78 -51.62
C GLY A 185 26.09 -34.35 -51.69
N GLY A 186 27.23 -34.09 -51.04
CA GLY A 186 27.90 -32.78 -51.05
C GLY A 186 27.38 -31.77 -50.03
N LYS A 187 26.58 -32.22 -49.05
CA LYS A 187 26.09 -31.36 -47.96
C LYS A 187 27.19 -30.96 -46.97
N GLY A 188 28.24 -31.77 -46.87
CA GLY A 188 29.42 -31.46 -46.07
C GLY A 188 30.68 -32.06 -46.68
N THR A 189 31.81 -31.78 -46.05
CA THR A 189 33.12 -32.28 -46.45
C THR A 189 33.77 -33.01 -45.29
N PHE A 190 34.31 -34.21 -45.53
CA PHE A 190 35.11 -34.96 -44.57
C PHE A 190 36.59 -34.98 -44.97
N THR A 191 37.49 -34.79 -44.01
CA THR A 191 38.94 -34.92 -44.19
C THR A 191 39.51 -35.98 -43.25
N ASN A 192 40.62 -36.60 -43.66
CA ASN A 192 41.44 -37.61 -42.96
C ASN A 192 41.12 -39.08 -43.31
N ASP A 193 41.37 -40.03 -42.40
CA ASP A 193 41.28 -41.46 -42.73
C ASP A 193 39.85 -41.99 -42.49
N ILE A 194 39.38 -42.82 -43.42
CA ILE A 194 38.12 -43.57 -43.34
C ILE A 194 38.48 -45.02 -43.08
N SER A 195 37.83 -45.66 -42.12
CA SER A 195 38.03 -47.08 -41.81
C SER A 195 36.72 -47.85 -41.78
N LEU A 196 36.76 -49.09 -42.25
CA LEU A 196 35.65 -50.02 -42.16
C LEU A 196 36.10 -51.28 -41.42
N SER A 197 35.38 -51.66 -40.37
CA SER A 197 35.62 -52.88 -39.59
C SER A 197 34.32 -53.37 -38.93
N HIS A 198 34.38 -54.30 -37.98
CA HIS A 198 33.23 -54.67 -37.14
C HIS A 198 32.65 -53.48 -36.36
N SER A 199 33.46 -52.45 -36.12
CA SER A 199 33.02 -51.20 -35.48
C SER A 199 32.25 -50.27 -36.43
N GLY A 200 31.96 -50.71 -37.65
CA GLY A 200 31.26 -49.94 -38.68
C GLY A 200 32.18 -49.08 -39.54
N LEU A 201 31.57 -48.20 -40.33
CA LEU A 201 32.26 -47.17 -41.09
C LEU A 201 32.57 -45.99 -40.17
N LYS A 202 33.85 -45.72 -39.96
CA LYS A 202 34.35 -44.67 -39.10
C LYS A 202 35.29 -43.72 -39.83
N GLY A 203 35.43 -42.50 -39.32
CA GLY A 203 36.48 -41.59 -39.76
C GLY A 203 37.07 -40.77 -38.62
N ASP A 204 38.35 -40.45 -38.70
CA ASP A 204 39.16 -39.79 -37.66
C ASP A 204 39.66 -38.41 -38.09
N GLY A 205 38.78 -37.43 -38.29
CA GLY A 205 39.23 -36.13 -38.79
C GLY A 205 38.25 -35.00 -38.54
N ALA A 206 37.89 -34.28 -39.59
CA ALA A 206 37.00 -33.13 -39.50
C ALA A 206 35.83 -33.24 -40.46
N ILE A 207 34.64 -32.85 -39.99
CA ILE A 207 33.44 -32.67 -40.79
C ILE A 207 33.13 -31.17 -40.86
N GLN A 208 33.07 -30.65 -42.08
CA GLN A 208 32.58 -29.30 -42.36
C GLN A 208 31.13 -29.35 -42.84
N TYR A 209 30.28 -28.52 -42.23
CA TYR A 209 28.87 -28.36 -42.60
C TYR A 209 28.46 -26.89 -42.45
N ILE A 210 28.02 -26.26 -43.55
CA ILE A 210 27.73 -24.82 -43.62
C ILE A 210 28.99 -24.00 -43.27
N THR A 211 29.08 -23.51 -42.05
CA THR A 211 30.25 -22.80 -41.45
C THR A 211 30.70 -23.48 -40.15
N SER A 212 30.11 -24.63 -39.82
CA SER A 212 30.54 -25.43 -38.69
C SER A 212 31.66 -26.36 -39.10
N THR A 213 32.65 -26.49 -38.22
CA THR A 213 33.71 -27.48 -38.28
C THR A 213 33.67 -28.31 -37.00
N THR A 214 33.53 -29.61 -37.15
CA THR A 214 33.57 -30.58 -36.05
C THR A 214 34.78 -31.47 -36.22
N GLU A 215 35.61 -31.58 -35.19
CA GLU A 215 36.79 -32.45 -35.16
C GLU A 215 36.61 -33.55 -34.13
N ASP A 216 36.88 -34.79 -34.54
CA ASP A 216 36.85 -35.94 -33.65
C ASP A 216 37.75 -37.08 -34.16
N ASN A 217 38.15 -37.96 -33.25
CA ASN A 217 38.95 -39.14 -33.56
C ASN A 217 38.09 -40.34 -34.03
N SER A 218 36.76 -40.31 -33.89
CA SER A 218 35.91 -41.43 -34.30
C SER A 218 34.46 -41.01 -34.59
N PHE A 219 34.22 -40.41 -35.75
CA PHE A 219 32.86 -40.29 -36.29
C PHE A 219 32.31 -41.65 -36.71
N TYR A 220 31.05 -41.93 -36.39
CA TYR A 220 30.30 -43.04 -36.98
C TYR A 220 29.50 -42.51 -38.18
N PHE A 221 29.65 -43.18 -39.33
CA PHE A 221 28.92 -42.84 -40.53
C PHE A 221 27.84 -43.88 -40.84
N PHE A 222 26.60 -43.41 -40.89
CA PHE A 222 25.43 -44.17 -41.34
C PHE A 222 24.76 -43.44 -42.51
N PRO A 223 23.99 -44.12 -43.37
CA PRO A 223 23.37 -43.48 -44.55
C PRO A 223 22.54 -42.22 -44.25
N ASP A 224 21.86 -42.17 -43.11
CA ASP A 224 20.99 -41.05 -42.72
C ASP A 224 21.51 -40.23 -41.50
N LEU A 225 22.67 -40.60 -40.94
CA LEU A 225 23.19 -40.03 -39.70
C LEU A 225 24.72 -40.13 -39.63
N ALA A 226 25.39 -39.03 -39.32
CA ALA A 226 26.74 -39.04 -38.77
C ALA A 226 26.67 -38.70 -37.28
N ARG A 227 27.40 -39.41 -36.42
CA ARG A 227 27.41 -39.10 -34.98
C ARG A 227 28.76 -39.32 -34.31
N ALA A 228 28.98 -38.59 -33.22
CA ALA A 228 30.10 -38.74 -32.30
C ALA A 228 29.64 -38.32 -30.90
N ALA A 229 29.79 -39.21 -29.92
CA ALA A 229 29.25 -39.02 -28.57
C ALA A 229 29.98 -37.92 -27.77
N SER A 230 31.24 -37.64 -28.10
CA SER A 230 32.03 -36.60 -27.44
C SER A 230 33.08 -36.06 -28.40
N VAL A 231 32.69 -35.07 -29.21
CA VAL A 231 33.61 -34.48 -30.19
C VAL A 231 34.70 -33.68 -29.49
N VAL A 232 35.93 -33.79 -29.98
CA VAL A 232 37.08 -33.08 -29.41
C VAL A 232 36.90 -31.56 -29.52
N GLN A 233 36.41 -31.10 -30.67
CA GLN A 233 36.18 -29.69 -30.91
C GLN A 233 34.99 -29.48 -31.85
N TYR A 234 34.19 -28.48 -31.54
CA TYR A 234 33.11 -27.98 -32.38
C TYR A 234 33.22 -26.46 -32.48
N ALA A 235 33.13 -25.92 -33.70
CA ALA A 235 33.13 -24.50 -33.93
C ALA A 235 32.13 -24.13 -35.03
N ILE A 236 31.34 -23.08 -34.83
CA ILE A 236 30.58 -22.36 -35.86
C ILE A 236 31.27 -21.01 -36.04
N GLU A 237 31.67 -20.68 -37.26
CA GLU A 237 32.13 -19.33 -37.61
C GLU A 237 30.94 -18.37 -37.72
N GLU A 238 31.10 -17.09 -37.38
CA GLU A 238 30.00 -16.15 -37.47
C GLU A 238 29.63 -15.80 -38.93
N GLN A 239 28.35 -15.55 -39.20
CA GLN A 239 27.87 -15.17 -40.53
C GLN A 239 27.08 -13.86 -40.49
N TYR A 240 27.62 -12.81 -41.13
CA TYR A 240 26.93 -11.53 -41.37
C TYR A 240 27.62 -10.71 -42.48
N PRO A 241 26.88 -10.05 -43.40
CA PRO A 241 25.44 -10.15 -43.61
C PRO A 241 25.08 -11.38 -44.45
N GLY A 242 23.92 -12.00 -44.20
CA GLY A 242 23.39 -13.07 -45.04
C GLY A 242 22.50 -14.05 -44.27
N PRO A 243 21.31 -14.43 -44.78
CA PRO A 243 20.46 -15.39 -44.09
C PRO A 243 21.08 -16.80 -44.17
N PRO A 244 21.13 -17.54 -43.05
CA PRO A 244 20.77 -17.12 -41.71
C PRO A 244 21.95 -16.44 -41.02
N GLU A 245 21.66 -15.46 -40.18
CA GLU A 245 22.67 -14.77 -39.37
C GLU A 245 22.81 -15.49 -38.04
N TYR A 246 24.02 -15.89 -37.68
CA TYR A 246 24.31 -16.57 -36.42
C TYR A 246 25.67 -16.13 -35.86
N PRO A 247 25.85 -16.20 -34.53
CA PRO A 247 27.09 -15.82 -33.88
C PRO A 247 28.14 -16.95 -33.97
N THR A 248 29.36 -16.66 -33.54
CA THR A 248 30.32 -17.72 -33.24
C THR A 248 29.80 -18.62 -32.11
N ALA A 249 30.04 -19.92 -32.20
CA ALA A 249 29.77 -20.90 -31.15
C ALA A 249 30.90 -21.93 -31.10
N ILE A 250 31.56 -22.08 -29.96
CA ILE A 250 32.72 -22.98 -29.79
C ILE A 250 32.52 -23.83 -28.56
N GLY A 251 32.75 -25.13 -28.67
CA GLY A 251 32.79 -26.02 -27.51
C GLY A 251 33.60 -27.28 -27.76
N LYS A 252 33.74 -28.07 -26.71
CA LYS A 252 34.51 -29.31 -26.66
C LYS A 252 33.73 -30.34 -25.88
N GLU A 253 34.00 -31.61 -26.14
CA GLU A 253 33.34 -32.74 -25.49
C GLU A 253 31.82 -32.62 -25.62
N LEU A 254 31.33 -32.45 -26.86
CA LEU A 254 29.89 -32.29 -27.11
C LEU A 254 29.31 -33.56 -27.73
N ASP A 255 28.09 -33.88 -27.36
CA ASP A 255 27.32 -34.93 -28.04
C ASP A 255 26.83 -34.39 -29.38
N TRP A 256 27.35 -34.94 -30.46
CA TRP A 256 27.19 -34.43 -31.82
C TRP A 256 26.48 -35.43 -32.71
N HIS A 257 25.39 -34.98 -33.33
CA HIS A 257 24.62 -35.75 -34.30
C HIS A 257 24.31 -34.87 -35.50
N TRP A 258 24.54 -35.38 -36.70
CA TRP A 258 24.18 -34.69 -37.94
C TRP A 258 23.28 -35.60 -38.77
N TYR A 259 22.09 -35.10 -39.08
CA TYR A 259 21.07 -35.76 -39.90
C TYR A 259 21.02 -35.10 -41.28
N PRO A 260 21.78 -35.59 -42.27
CA PRO A 260 21.98 -34.89 -43.52
C PRO A 260 20.69 -34.84 -44.35
N SER A 261 19.84 -35.86 -44.29
CA SER A 261 18.53 -35.88 -44.98
C SER A 261 17.56 -34.81 -44.47
N MET A 262 17.76 -34.30 -43.24
CA MET A 262 16.95 -33.25 -42.62
C MET A 262 17.67 -31.89 -42.53
N ASP A 263 18.87 -31.76 -43.10
CA ASP A 263 19.73 -30.56 -43.00
C ASP A 263 19.90 -30.05 -41.57
N THR A 264 19.92 -30.95 -40.59
CA THR A 264 19.91 -30.61 -39.17
C THR A 264 21.08 -31.24 -38.45
N MET A 265 21.90 -30.41 -37.81
CA MET A 265 22.95 -30.79 -36.89
C MET A 265 22.53 -30.44 -35.47
N THR A 266 22.66 -31.37 -34.54
CA THR A 266 22.41 -31.14 -33.11
C THR A 266 23.68 -31.35 -32.32
N VAL A 267 24.00 -30.38 -31.47
CA VAL A 267 25.18 -30.39 -30.61
C VAL A 267 24.74 -30.09 -29.18
N ALA A 268 24.96 -31.02 -28.27
CA ALA A 268 24.49 -30.91 -26.89
C ALA A 268 25.63 -30.95 -25.88
N THR A 269 25.52 -30.13 -24.83
CA THR A 269 26.25 -30.33 -23.58
C THR A 269 25.60 -31.50 -22.82
N THR A 270 26.39 -32.43 -22.30
CA THR A 270 25.89 -33.56 -21.50
C THR A 270 26.20 -33.37 -20.02
N ASP A 271 25.58 -34.15 -19.14
CA ASP A 271 25.93 -34.16 -17.71
C ASP A 271 27.40 -34.55 -17.47
N GLU A 272 27.99 -35.34 -18.38
CA GLU A 272 29.40 -35.75 -18.35
C GLU A 272 30.35 -34.67 -18.91
N THR A 273 29.81 -33.68 -19.63
CA THR A 273 30.58 -32.64 -20.32
C THR A 273 30.16 -31.25 -19.85
N PRO A 274 30.67 -30.81 -18.68
CA PRO A 274 30.18 -29.63 -17.99
C PRO A 274 30.68 -28.32 -18.59
N GLU A 275 31.50 -28.33 -19.64
CA GLU A 275 31.92 -27.07 -20.28
C GLU A 275 30.77 -26.51 -21.15
N PRO A 276 30.34 -25.26 -20.93
CA PRO A 276 29.29 -24.67 -21.75
C PRO A 276 29.83 -24.27 -23.12
N ILE A 277 28.96 -24.25 -24.12
CA ILE A 277 29.28 -23.74 -25.46
C ILE A 277 29.49 -22.23 -25.35
N ARG A 278 30.68 -21.76 -25.73
CA ARG A 278 31.03 -20.33 -25.73
C ARG A 278 30.50 -19.69 -27.00
N MET A 279 29.69 -18.65 -26.85
CA MET A 279 29.06 -17.94 -27.97
C MET A 279 29.48 -16.46 -28.00
N TYR A 280 29.26 -15.79 -29.13
CA TYR A 280 29.54 -14.35 -29.31
C TYR A 280 30.99 -13.99 -28.93
N SER A 281 31.94 -14.72 -29.50
CA SER A 281 33.39 -14.56 -29.31
C SER A 281 33.85 -14.76 -27.86
N GLY A 282 33.10 -15.58 -27.11
CA GLY A 282 33.42 -15.98 -25.74
C GLY A 282 32.80 -15.12 -24.64
N ASN A 283 32.01 -14.10 -24.99
CA ASN A 283 31.35 -13.21 -24.02
C ASN A 283 30.06 -13.80 -23.42
N SER A 284 29.61 -14.95 -23.93
CA SER A 284 28.39 -15.62 -23.48
C SER A 284 28.58 -17.12 -23.47
N THR A 285 27.81 -17.82 -22.65
CA THR A 285 27.88 -19.27 -22.49
C THR A 285 26.49 -19.88 -22.59
N TYR A 286 26.42 -21.05 -23.21
CA TYR A 286 25.19 -21.78 -23.43
C TYR A 286 25.29 -23.23 -22.96
N ARG A 287 24.28 -23.70 -22.23
CA ARG A 287 24.09 -25.09 -21.84
C ARG A 287 22.75 -25.60 -22.37
N GLY A 288 22.76 -26.76 -23.01
CA GLY A 288 21.62 -27.34 -23.69
C GLY A 288 22.03 -27.92 -25.04
N THR A 289 21.08 -27.98 -25.96
CA THR A 289 21.24 -28.48 -27.32
C THR A 289 21.13 -27.33 -28.31
N LEU A 290 22.15 -27.13 -29.13
CA LEU A 290 22.10 -26.28 -30.31
C LEU A 290 21.60 -27.11 -31.49
N ILE A 291 20.54 -26.65 -32.13
CA ILE A 291 20.00 -27.16 -33.38
C ILE A 291 20.45 -26.19 -34.49
N TYR A 292 21.33 -26.66 -35.36
CA TYR A 292 21.97 -25.89 -36.41
C TYR A 292 21.55 -26.39 -37.80
N ASN A 293 21.03 -25.48 -38.62
CA ASN A 293 20.56 -25.75 -39.99
C ASN A 293 20.77 -24.52 -40.89
N PRO A 294 20.56 -24.63 -42.22
CA PRO A 294 20.74 -23.53 -43.16
C PRO A 294 19.79 -22.33 -42.96
N ASP A 295 18.85 -22.36 -42.02
CA ASP A 295 17.89 -21.27 -41.77
C ASP A 295 18.02 -20.63 -40.37
N SER A 296 18.69 -21.29 -39.43
CA SER A 296 18.70 -20.86 -38.03
C SER A 296 19.71 -21.59 -37.14
N LEU A 297 20.10 -20.91 -36.06
CA LEU A 297 20.71 -21.52 -34.89
C LEU A 297 19.75 -21.38 -33.70
N ILE A 298 19.24 -22.52 -33.22
CA ILE A 298 18.24 -22.56 -32.14
C ILE A 298 18.83 -23.30 -30.94
N GLY A 299 18.83 -22.68 -29.77
CA GLY A 299 19.10 -23.34 -28.50
C GLY A 299 17.83 -23.87 -27.85
N THR A 300 17.84 -25.15 -27.47
CA THR A 300 16.83 -25.81 -26.63
C THR A 300 17.47 -26.47 -25.40
N GLY A 301 16.69 -26.75 -24.35
CA GLY A 301 17.22 -27.53 -23.23
C GLY A 301 17.34 -29.01 -23.54
N GLU A 302 18.04 -29.72 -22.66
CA GLU A 302 18.17 -31.19 -22.70
C GLU A 302 16.87 -31.87 -22.23
N LEU A 303 16.39 -32.89 -22.93
CA LEU A 303 15.29 -33.78 -22.48
C LEU A 303 14.03 -33.06 -21.96
N GLY A 304 13.62 -31.96 -22.62
CA GLY A 304 12.43 -31.19 -22.26
C GLY A 304 12.65 -30.13 -21.16
N LYS A 305 13.88 -29.95 -20.68
CA LYS A 305 14.31 -28.81 -19.86
C LYS A 305 14.41 -27.54 -20.72
N LYS A 306 14.68 -26.40 -20.08
CA LYS A 306 15.00 -25.13 -20.75
C LYS A 306 16.49 -25.05 -21.03
N GLY A 307 16.86 -24.47 -22.18
CA GLY A 307 18.25 -24.14 -22.48
C GLY A 307 18.67 -22.95 -21.64
N HIS A 308 19.88 -23.01 -21.10
CA HIS A 308 20.41 -22.03 -20.15
C HIS A 308 21.48 -21.18 -20.84
N PHE A 309 21.17 -19.92 -21.09
CA PHE A 309 22.05 -18.96 -21.75
C PHE A 309 22.47 -17.88 -20.76
N GLU A 310 23.77 -17.75 -20.52
CA GLU A 310 24.35 -16.69 -19.69
C GLU A 310 25.11 -15.70 -20.57
N PHE A 311 24.86 -14.42 -20.38
CA PHE A 311 25.53 -13.36 -21.12
C PHE A 311 25.63 -12.10 -20.25
N ASP A 312 26.76 -11.41 -20.30
CA ASP A 312 26.99 -10.21 -19.48
C ASP A 312 26.64 -10.48 -18.00
N LYS A 313 25.66 -9.77 -17.43
CA LYS A 313 25.11 -9.98 -16.08
C LYS A 313 23.73 -10.63 -16.08
N ALA A 314 23.35 -11.37 -17.13
CA ALA A 314 22.01 -11.95 -17.27
C ALA A 314 22.04 -13.46 -17.46
N VAL A 315 20.94 -14.09 -17.05
CA VAL A 315 20.59 -15.47 -17.35
C VAL A 315 19.24 -15.49 -18.06
N VAL A 316 19.16 -16.21 -19.17
CA VAL A 316 17.92 -16.56 -19.85
C VAL A 316 17.76 -18.06 -19.90
N GLU A 317 16.61 -18.53 -19.43
CA GLU A 317 16.18 -19.91 -19.59
C GLU A 317 14.94 -19.99 -20.45
N SER A 318 15.02 -20.66 -21.59
CA SER A 318 13.88 -20.85 -22.51
C SER A 318 13.89 -22.21 -23.16
N LYS A 319 12.72 -22.68 -23.59
CA LYS A 319 12.63 -23.88 -24.44
C LYS A 319 13.15 -23.63 -25.85
N ASN A 320 13.13 -22.38 -26.30
CA ASN A 320 13.56 -21.98 -27.63
C ASN A 320 14.24 -20.61 -27.57
N ILE A 321 15.53 -20.58 -27.88
CA ILE A 321 16.33 -19.37 -28.01
C ILE A 321 16.84 -19.32 -29.45
N ARG A 322 16.36 -18.37 -30.24
CA ARG A 322 16.86 -18.16 -31.61
C ARG A 322 18.03 -17.19 -31.55
N PHE A 323 19.24 -17.71 -31.75
CA PHE A 323 20.46 -16.89 -31.78
C PHE A 323 20.61 -16.21 -33.16
N LYS A 324 21.08 -14.97 -33.14
CA LYS A 324 21.39 -14.12 -34.30
C LYS A 324 22.79 -13.53 -34.13
N PHE A 325 23.31 -12.86 -35.16
CA PHE A 325 24.66 -12.27 -35.10
C PHE A 325 24.84 -11.23 -33.97
N TYR A 326 23.89 -10.30 -33.81
CA TYR A 326 23.94 -9.24 -32.78
C TYR A 326 22.99 -9.45 -31.60
N GLY A 327 22.44 -10.65 -31.40
CA GLY A 327 21.41 -10.80 -30.37
C GLY A 327 20.65 -12.11 -30.43
N PHE A 328 19.59 -12.21 -29.64
CA PHE A 328 18.71 -13.38 -29.68
C PHE A 328 17.25 -12.99 -29.43
N ASP A 329 16.36 -13.89 -29.85
CA ASP A 329 14.94 -13.83 -29.57
C ASP A 329 14.49 -15.08 -28.81
N SER A 330 13.54 -14.90 -27.91
CA SER A 330 12.85 -16.01 -27.22
C SER A 330 11.37 -15.65 -27.04
N ASP A 331 10.49 -16.60 -27.31
CA ASP A 331 9.05 -16.44 -27.11
C ASP A 331 8.65 -16.60 -25.63
N THR A 332 9.37 -17.43 -24.88
CA THR A 332 9.03 -17.90 -23.52
C THR A 332 10.28 -18.04 -22.65
N ALA A 333 10.94 -16.92 -22.39
CA ALA A 333 12.10 -16.83 -21.49
C ALA A 333 11.68 -16.59 -20.03
N ASP A 334 12.33 -17.33 -19.12
CA ASP A 334 12.55 -16.85 -17.76
C ASP A 334 13.87 -16.07 -17.76
N PHE A 335 13.88 -14.92 -17.08
CA PHE A 335 15.00 -13.99 -17.11
C PHE A 335 15.38 -13.56 -15.70
N ALA A 336 16.69 -13.49 -15.44
CA ALA A 336 17.24 -12.99 -14.20
C ALA A 336 18.51 -12.16 -14.44
N LEU A 337 18.72 -11.14 -13.60
CA LEU A 337 19.94 -10.34 -13.59
C LEU A 337 20.83 -10.75 -12.41
N LYS A 338 22.05 -11.18 -12.73
CA LYS A 338 23.14 -11.49 -11.81
C LYS A 338 23.68 -10.20 -11.19
N THR A 339 23.08 -9.81 -10.07
CA THR A 339 23.70 -8.87 -9.12
C THR A 339 24.68 -9.57 -8.16
N GLY A 340 24.94 -10.88 -8.34
CA GLY A 340 25.80 -11.72 -7.49
C GLY A 340 25.81 -13.20 -7.89
N LYS A 341 26.28 -14.12 -7.01
CA LYS A 341 26.27 -15.58 -7.25
C LYS A 341 24.84 -16.12 -7.44
N LEU A 342 24.69 -17.18 -8.25
CA LEU A 342 23.42 -17.90 -8.44
C LEU A 342 22.83 -18.29 -7.07
N GLY A 343 21.63 -17.80 -6.76
CA GLY A 343 20.97 -17.98 -5.46
C GLY A 343 20.66 -16.68 -4.70
N ASP A 344 21.37 -15.58 -5.01
CA ASP A 344 21.22 -14.28 -4.34
C ASP A 344 20.47 -13.21 -5.19
N LEU A 345 19.84 -13.62 -6.30
CA LEU A 345 19.42 -12.75 -7.42
C LEU A 345 18.43 -11.62 -7.04
N GLY A 346 18.82 -10.36 -7.30
CA GLY A 346 18.06 -9.14 -7.00
C GLY A 346 16.93 -8.77 -7.96
N PHE A 347 16.78 -9.47 -9.10
CA PHE A 347 15.72 -9.28 -10.10
C PHE A 347 15.45 -10.59 -10.87
N ASP A 348 14.22 -11.11 -10.80
CA ASP A 348 13.77 -12.29 -11.58
C ASP A 348 12.34 -12.13 -12.11
N THR A 349 12.09 -12.67 -13.30
CA THR A 349 10.78 -12.70 -13.99
C THR A 349 10.62 -14.01 -14.76
N LYS A 350 9.38 -14.42 -14.98
CA LYS A 350 9.04 -15.67 -15.68
C LYS A 350 8.11 -15.40 -16.86
N ASN A 351 8.19 -16.28 -17.86
CA ASN A 351 7.26 -16.29 -19.01
C ASN A 351 7.20 -14.95 -19.78
N MET A 352 8.36 -14.46 -20.19
CA MET A 352 8.52 -13.23 -20.98
C MET A 352 8.94 -13.57 -22.41
N ARG A 353 8.43 -12.80 -23.38
CA ARG A 353 9.04 -12.69 -24.70
C ARG A 353 10.25 -11.77 -24.60
N ALA A 354 11.42 -12.23 -25.01
CA ALA A 354 12.67 -11.51 -24.93
C ALA A 354 13.21 -11.20 -26.33
N HIS A 355 13.65 -9.95 -26.53
CA HIS A 355 14.44 -9.51 -27.67
C HIS A 355 15.68 -8.80 -27.13
N VAL A 356 16.86 -9.35 -27.37
CA VAL A 356 18.11 -8.80 -26.85
C VAL A 356 19.00 -8.39 -28.00
N ASP A 357 19.46 -7.13 -27.98
CA ASP A 357 20.36 -6.52 -28.96
C ASP A 357 21.70 -6.16 -28.29
N PHE A 358 22.74 -6.91 -28.61
CA PHE A 358 24.11 -6.69 -28.14
C PHE A 358 24.78 -5.48 -28.78
N LYS A 359 24.37 -5.08 -29.98
CA LYS A 359 24.89 -3.87 -30.65
C LYS A 359 24.30 -2.61 -30.03
N GLY A 360 22.99 -2.62 -29.77
CA GLY A 360 22.28 -1.55 -29.08
C GLY A 360 22.45 -1.56 -27.56
N ARG A 361 23.04 -2.62 -26.98
CA ARG A 361 23.24 -2.82 -25.53
C ARG A 361 21.93 -2.77 -24.73
N LYS A 362 20.85 -3.31 -25.31
CA LYS A 362 19.49 -3.28 -24.73
C LYS A 362 18.79 -4.63 -24.79
N GLY A 363 18.08 -4.97 -23.72
CA GLY A 363 17.16 -6.10 -23.67
C GLY A 363 15.72 -5.63 -23.50
N TYR A 364 14.83 -6.05 -24.40
CA TYR A 364 13.41 -5.76 -24.36
C TYR A 364 12.64 -7.01 -23.94
N PHE A 365 11.83 -6.88 -22.89
CA PHE A 365 11.08 -7.99 -22.33
C PHE A 365 9.60 -7.64 -22.24
N TYR A 366 8.75 -8.49 -22.83
CA TYR A 366 7.29 -8.32 -22.85
C TYR A 366 6.62 -9.53 -22.19
N ALA A 367 5.71 -9.30 -21.26
CA ALA A 367 4.97 -10.38 -20.61
C ALA A 367 4.06 -11.07 -21.63
N ASN A 368 4.02 -12.40 -21.61
CA ASN A 368 3.10 -13.16 -22.47
C ASN A 368 1.63 -13.12 -21.98
N GLY A 369 1.39 -12.65 -20.76
CA GLY A 369 0.05 -12.39 -20.19
C GLY A 369 -0.18 -10.89 -19.93
N ASP A 370 -1.17 -10.56 -19.08
CA ASP A 370 -1.52 -9.16 -18.78
C ASP A 370 -0.41 -8.38 -18.07
N ALA A 371 0.37 -9.08 -17.23
CA ALA A 371 1.55 -8.57 -16.55
C ALA A 371 2.39 -9.74 -16.01
N SER A 372 3.70 -9.54 -15.91
CA SER A 372 4.58 -10.39 -15.12
C SER A 372 4.91 -9.71 -13.78
N GLU A 373 5.19 -10.56 -12.80
CA GLU A 373 5.58 -10.15 -11.46
C GLU A 373 7.09 -10.05 -11.36
N ILE A 374 7.57 -8.93 -10.85
CA ILE A 374 8.99 -8.66 -10.63
C ILE A 374 9.20 -8.43 -9.15
N ILE A 375 10.15 -9.15 -8.56
CA ILE A 375 10.47 -9.10 -7.14
C ILE A 375 11.81 -8.40 -6.95
N PHE A 376 11.80 -7.28 -6.22
CA PHE A 376 12.98 -6.55 -5.78
C PHE A 376 13.31 -7.00 -4.36
N LYS A 377 14.13 -8.04 -4.22
CA LYS A 377 14.35 -8.72 -2.93
C LYS A 377 14.94 -7.80 -1.87
N THR A 378 16.00 -7.05 -2.19
CA THR A 378 16.67 -6.14 -1.23
C THR A 378 15.76 -4.99 -0.81
N ASN A 379 15.03 -4.38 -1.74
CA ASN A 379 14.07 -3.32 -1.46
C ASN A 379 12.82 -3.83 -0.74
N GLN A 380 12.55 -5.14 -0.76
CA GLN A 380 11.32 -5.74 -0.26
C GLN A 380 10.07 -5.14 -0.92
N TYR A 381 10.14 -4.96 -2.24
CA TYR A 381 9.01 -4.55 -3.07
C TYR A 381 8.78 -5.54 -4.20
N MET A 382 7.56 -5.57 -4.70
CA MET A 382 7.20 -6.25 -5.93
C MET A 382 6.50 -5.27 -6.87
N ALA A 383 6.66 -5.47 -8.17
CA ALA A 383 5.92 -4.75 -9.20
C ALA A 383 5.24 -5.71 -10.16
N LYS A 384 4.06 -5.32 -10.65
CA LYS A 384 3.40 -6.02 -11.76
C LYS A 384 3.41 -5.12 -13.00
N MET A 385 4.09 -5.57 -14.06
CA MET A 385 4.26 -4.82 -15.30
C MET A 385 4.14 -5.71 -16.53
N ASP A 386 3.76 -5.12 -17.66
CA ASP A 386 3.62 -5.82 -18.94
C ASP A 386 4.88 -5.77 -19.80
N GLN A 387 5.78 -4.82 -19.56
CA GLN A 387 7.07 -4.74 -20.25
C GLN A 387 8.15 -4.05 -19.41
N PHE A 388 9.41 -4.38 -19.69
CA PHE A 388 10.56 -3.62 -19.20
C PHE A 388 11.70 -3.63 -20.21
N THR A 389 12.56 -2.62 -20.10
CA THR A 389 13.80 -2.52 -20.87
C THR A 389 14.99 -2.57 -19.93
N TRP A 390 15.95 -3.42 -20.21
CA TRP A 390 17.24 -3.43 -19.52
C TRP A 390 18.28 -2.70 -20.36
N GLU A 391 18.81 -1.60 -19.81
CA GLU A 391 19.95 -0.87 -20.38
C GLU A 391 21.24 -1.44 -19.79
N MET A 392 21.94 -2.26 -20.58
CA MET A 392 23.04 -3.08 -20.07
C MET A 392 24.25 -2.24 -19.61
N ASP A 393 24.56 -1.13 -20.30
CA ASP A 393 25.70 -0.26 -19.97
C ASP A 393 25.48 0.61 -18.74
N ASN A 394 24.22 1.00 -18.51
CA ASN A 394 23.86 1.87 -17.39
C ASN A 394 23.49 1.08 -16.14
N ASP A 395 23.37 -0.25 -16.24
CA ASP A 395 22.87 -1.09 -15.15
C ASP A 395 21.50 -0.61 -14.64
N ILE A 396 20.62 -0.19 -15.56
CA ILE A 396 19.26 0.29 -15.25
C ILE A 396 18.21 -0.61 -15.88
N VAL A 397 17.21 -0.98 -15.10
CA VAL A 397 15.95 -1.55 -15.61
C VAL A 397 14.88 -0.47 -15.60
N ASP A 398 14.39 -0.12 -16.80
CA ASP A 398 13.28 0.81 -16.98
C ASP A 398 11.96 0.04 -17.10
N LEU A 399 11.08 0.25 -16.12
CA LEU A 399 9.79 -0.39 -15.97
C LEU A 399 8.73 0.56 -16.54
N SER A 400 7.99 0.11 -17.55
CA SER A 400 6.89 0.87 -18.14
C SER A 400 5.62 0.04 -18.15
N GLY A 401 4.48 0.69 -17.88
CA GLY A 401 3.18 0.03 -17.75
C GLY A 401 2.08 0.69 -18.58
N LYS A 402 1.12 -0.09 -19.08
CA LYS A 402 -0.11 0.42 -19.74
C LYS A 402 -1.02 1.22 -18.78
N LYS A 403 -1.84 2.10 -19.35
CA LYS A 403 -2.92 2.86 -18.68
C LYS A 403 -3.91 1.91 -17.96
N ARG A 404 -4.27 2.21 -16.70
CA ARG A 404 -5.34 1.51 -15.95
C ARG A 404 -6.32 2.53 -15.34
N GLN A 405 -7.59 2.16 -15.21
CA GLN A 405 -8.58 2.97 -14.49
C GLN A 405 -8.68 2.48 -13.04
N ILE A 406 -8.60 3.41 -12.08
CA ILE A 406 -8.67 3.12 -10.65
C ILE A 406 -9.77 3.98 -10.05
N GLU A 407 -10.72 3.32 -9.38
CA GLU A 407 -11.75 4.03 -8.60
C GLU A 407 -11.10 4.62 -7.36
N THR A 408 -11.01 5.96 -7.31
CA THR A 408 -10.79 6.68 -6.05
C THR A 408 -12.15 6.89 -5.39
N GLY A 409 -12.22 7.04 -4.06
CA GLY A 409 -13.45 7.04 -3.25
C GLY A 409 -14.56 8.01 -3.72
N ALA A 410 -14.95 9.00 -2.91
CA ALA A 410 -16.07 9.88 -3.26
C ALA A 410 -15.80 10.82 -4.48
N GLY A 411 -14.61 10.74 -5.10
CA GLY A 411 -14.12 11.64 -6.14
C GLY A 411 -14.09 11.09 -7.58
N GLY A 412 -14.51 9.84 -7.82
CA GLY A 412 -14.61 9.25 -9.16
C GLY A 412 -13.37 8.46 -9.63
N ALA A 413 -13.46 7.86 -10.82
CA ALA A 413 -12.38 7.06 -11.39
C ALA A 413 -11.25 7.95 -11.93
N VAL A 414 -10.03 7.76 -11.43
CA VAL A 414 -8.81 8.37 -11.98
C VAL A 414 -8.14 7.36 -12.89
N SER A 415 -7.83 7.77 -14.12
CA SER A 415 -7.01 6.96 -15.02
C SER A 415 -5.55 7.08 -14.59
N ILE A 416 -5.06 6.13 -13.82
CA ILE A 416 -3.66 6.11 -13.38
C ILE A 416 -2.85 5.29 -14.37
N GLU A 417 -1.88 5.94 -15.00
CA GLU A 417 -0.86 5.30 -15.82
C GLU A 417 0.19 4.65 -14.92
N GLY A 418 0.51 3.35 -15.12
CA GLY A 418 1.77 2.80 -14.62
C GLY A 418 1.77 1.47 -13.88
N ALA A 419 2.96 1.12 -13.41
CA ALA A 419 3.21 -0.08 -12.62
C ALA A 419 2.68 0.10 -11.18
N ARG A 420 2.06 -0.95 -10.65
CA ARG A 420 1.71 -1.02 -9.22
C ARG A 420 2.90 -1.56 -8.46
N LEU A 421 3.51 -0.74 -7.61
CA LEU A 421 4.56 -1.18 -6.70
C LEU A 421 3.93 -1.47 -5.34
N THR A 422 4.20 -2.64 -4.78
CA THR A 422 3.66 -3.09 -3.48
C THR A 422 4.80 -3.57 -2.60
N SER A 423 4.86 -3.08 -1.37
CA SER A 423 5.79 -3.55 -0.35
C SER A 423 5.44 -4.99 0.02
N ILE A 424 6.44 -5.87 0.02
CA ILE A 424 6.34 -7.27 0.49
C ILE A 424 7.02 -7.47 1.85
N LYS A 425 7.44 -6.37 2.50
CA LYS A 425 7.97 -6.39 3.86
C LYS A 425 6.91 -6.91 4.83
N LYS A 426 7.28 -7.90 5.61
CA LYS A 426 6.44 -8.45 6.68
C LYS A 426 6.62 -7.64 7.96
N HIS A 427 5.52 -7.22 8.54
CA HIS A 427 5.45 -6.54 9.83
C HIS A 427 4.82 -7.45 10.89
N SER A 428 4.94 -7.07 12.17
CA SER A 428 4.35 -7.84 13.28
C SER A 428 2.83 -7.87 13.25
N LYS A 429 2.19 -6.90 12.57
CA LYS A 429 0.73 -6.84 12.37
C LYS A 429 0.44 -6.82 10.87
N ASN A 430 -0.38 -7.75 10.38
CA ASN A 430 -0.76 -7.83 8.95
C ASN A 430 -1.35 -6.54 8.37
N ALA A 431 -1.97 -5.68 9.20
CA ALA A 431 -2.51 -4.39 8.76
C ALA A 431 -1.42 -3.39 8.33
N GLN A 432 -0.18 -3.54 8.79
CA GLN A 432 0.97 -2.70 8.42
C GLN A 432 1.56 -3.10 7.05
N ASP A 433 1.28 -4.32 6.60
CA ASP A 433 1.86 -4.87 5.37
C ASP A 433 1.26 -4.21 4.10
N SER A 434 1.94 -4.42 2.97
CA SER A 434 1.40 -4.13 1.64
C SER A 434 1.07 -2.66 1.40
N LEU A 435 1.92 -1.72 1.83
CA LEU A 435 1.91 -0.35 1.30
C LEU A 435 2.07 -0.43 -0.23
N TYR A 436 1.24 0.28 -0.98
CA TYR A 436 1.32 0.29 -2.44
C TYR A 436 1.06 1.68 -3.00
N PHE A 437 1.58 1.91 -4.19
CA PHE A 437 1.33 3.11 -4.99
C PHE A 437 1.47 2.76 -6.48
N PHE A 438 1.04 3.67 -7.33
CA PHE A 438 1.14 3.54 -8.78
C PHE A 438 2.14 4.55 -9.32
N SER A 439 2.91 4.14 -10.33
CA SER A 439 3.96 4.96 -10.93
C SER A 439 3.99 4.77 -12.43
N SER A 440 3.82 5.83 -13.22
CA SER A 440 3.82 5.73 -14.70
C SER A 440 5.18 5.35 -15.27
N SER A 441 6.25 5.67 -14.56
CA SER A 441 7.62 5.31 -14.89
C SER A 441 8.32 4.87 -13.62
N ALA A 442 9.03 3.75 -13.63
CA ALA A 442 9.85 3.34 -12.50
C ALA A 442 11.17 2.79 -13.00
N LYS A 443 12.27 3.22 -12.39
CA LYS A 443 13.63 2.78 -12.72
C LYS A 443 14.21 2.03 -11.54
N PHE A 444 14.84 0.90 -11.83
CA PHE A 444 15.62 0.15 -10.86
C PHE A 444 17.10 0.24 -11.23
N ASP A 445 17.88 0.83 -10.33
CA ASP A 445 19.34 0.91 -10.42
C ASP A 445 19.94 -0.37 -9.81
N LEU A 446 20.58 -1.19 -10.64
CA LEU A 446 21.16 -2.48 -10.22
C LEU A 446 22.43 -2.31 -9.37
N VAL A 447 23.14 -1.18 -9.47
CA VAL A 447 24.39 -0.94 -8.74
C VAL A 447 24.10 -0.49 -7.31
N ASN A 448 23.16 0.46 -7.16
CA ASN A 448 22.80 1.02 -5.87
C ASN A 448 21.61 0.32 -5.21
N GLU A 449 20.94 -0.59 -5.92
CA GLU A 449 19.71 -1.28 -5.50
C GLU A 449 18.61 -0.29 -5.06
N ILE A 450 18.39 0.76 -5.86
CA ILE A 450 17.41 1.81 -5.60
C ILE A 450 16.28 1.74 -6.62
N ILE A 451 15.03 1.78 -6.13
CA ILE A 451 13.86 1.98 -6.98
C ILE A 451 13.50 3.47 -6.99
N THR A 452 13.49 4.08 -8.16
CA THR A 452 13.00 5.45 -8.38
C THR A 452 11.69 5.39 -9.16
N ALA A 453 10.59 5.74 -8.50
CA ALA A 453 9.26 5.79 -9.08
C ALA A 453 8.91 7.27 -9.39
N ASP A 454 8.69 7.58 -10.66
CA ASP A 454 8.33 8.90 -11.16
C ASP A 454 6.85 8.96 -11.59
N LYS A 455 6.25 10.15 -11.43
CA LYS A 455 4.83 10.42 -11.68
C LYS A 455 3.88 9.60 -10.77
N VAL A 456 4.22 9.53 -9.49
CA VAL A 456 3.31 9.04 -8.44
C VAL A 456 2.34 10.14 -8.06
N GLU A 457 1.07 9.95 -8.38
CA GLU A 457 0.02 10.93 -8.11
C GLU A 457 -0.27 11.03 -6.60
N PHE A 458 -0.51 9.89 -5.95
CA PHE A 458 -0.71 9.84 -4.50
C PHE A 458 -0.31 8.48 -3.92
N ILE A 459 -0.21 8.45 -2.58
CA ILE A 459 -0.03 7.25 -1.77
C ILE A 459 -1.09 7.24 -0.67
N ASP A 460 -1.78 6.12 -0.55
CA ASP A 460 -2.71 5.88 0.53
C ASP A 460 -2.00 5.36 1.78
N VAL A 461 -2.02 6.14 2.86
CA VAL A 461 -1.47 5.73 4.17
C VAL A 461 -2.51 5.99 5.26
N ALA A 462 -2.82 4.99 6.07
CA ALA A 462 -3.86 5.07 7.10
C ALA A 462 -5.18 5.65 6.53
N ASP A 463 -5.67 6.75 7.11
CA ASP A 463 -6.88 7.49 6.75
C ASP A 463 -6.62 8.75 5.89
N VAL A 464 -5.40 8.93 5.37
CA VAL A 464 -5.01 10.10 4.54
C VAL A 464 -4.41 9.76 3.18
N GLU A 465 -4.65 10.64 2.23
CA GLU A 465 -4.07 10.58 0.89
C GLU A 465 -2.88 11.56 0.84
N ILE A 466 -1.68 11.03 0.56
CA ILE A 466 -0.44 11.82 0.52
C ILE A 466 -0.03 12.03 -0.93
N HIS A 467 0.12 13.28 -1.35
CA HIS A 467 0.54 13.72 -2.67
C HIS A 467 2.00 14.20 -2.62
N PRO A 468 2.95 13.47 -3.23
CA PRO A 468 4.34 13.91 -3.29
C PRO A 468 4.52 15.14 -4.19
N ASP A 469 5.32 16.13 -3.78
CA ASP A 469 5.48 17.42 -4.48
C ASP A 469 5.95 17.28 -5.95
N SER A 470 6.89 16.37 -6.16
CA SER A 470 7.61 16.11 -7.39
C SER A 470 7.04 14.91 -8.13
N GLY A 471 6.02 14.26 -7.58
CA GLY A 471 5.53 12.97 -8.02
C GLY A 471 6.62 11.89 -8.01
N ARG A 472 7.70 12.05 -7.22
CA ARG A 472 8.82 11.12 -7.19
C ARG A 472 8.95 10.44 -5.83
N LEU A 473 9.00 9.11 -5.85
CA LEU A 473 9.35 8.29 -4.70
C LEU A 473 10.66 7.57 -4.93
N VAL A 474 11.48 7.51 -3.90
CA VAL A 474 12.75 6.77 -3.91
C VAL A 474 12.69 5.75 -2.78
N ILE A 475 12.86 4.48 -3.12
CA ILE A 475 12.84 3.36 -2.19
C ILE A 475 14.23 2.76 -2.11
N TYR A 476 14.76 2.68 -0.89
CA TYR A 476 16.02 2.02 -0.56
C TYR A 476 15.79 0.56 -0.14
N GLU A 477 16.83 -0.09 0.36
CA GLU A 477 16.74 -1.41 1.00
C GLU A 477 15.70 -1.45 2.13
N ALA A 478 15.20 -2.66 2.44
CA ALA A 478 14.30 -2.95 3.55
C ALA A 478 13.00 -2.10 3.57
N ALA A 479 12.46 -1.81 2.38
CA ALA A 479 11.28 -1.00 2.11
C ALA A 479 11.34 0.44 2.66
N ARG A 480 12.54 0.98 2.90
CA ARG A 480 12.69 2.35 3.43
C ARG A 480 12.46 3.37 2.32
N MET A 481 11.39 4.17 2.46
CA MET A 481 11.12 5.29 1.55
C MET A 481 11.94 6.52 1.95
N ARG A 482 12.49 7.23 0.98
CA ARG A 482 13.10 8.55 1.22
C ARG A 482 12.03 9.51 1.76
N PRO A 483 12.31 10.28 2.83
CA PRO A 483 11.37 11.27 3.34
C PRO A 483 10.89 12.21 2.23
N LEU A 484 9.57 12.43 2.19
CA LEU A 484 8.95 13.37 1.28
C LEU A 484 9.15 14.78 1.82
N LYS A 485 9.47 15.70 0.92
CA LYS A 485 9.59 17.13 1.20
C LYS A 485 8.47 17.85 0.48
N ASN A 486 7.94 18.89 1.11
CA ASN A 486 6.92 19.75 0.53
C ASN A 486 5.65 19.00 0.02
N ALA A 487 5.35 17.83 0.60
CA ALA A 487 4.19 17.02 0.23
C ALA A 487 2.87 17.66 0.68
N GLU A 488 1.77 17.20 0.10
CA GLU A 488 0.42 17.57 0.50
C GLU A 488 -0.30 16.37 1.10
N ILE A 489 -1.00 16.58 2.23
CA ILE A 489 -1.81 15.58 2.90
C ILE A 489 -3.27 16.02 2.82
N ILE A 490 -4.13 15.14 2.31
CA ILE A 490 -5.57 15.32 2.31
C ILE A 490 -6.17 14.36 3.34
N ALA A 491 -6.85 14.90 4.35
CA ALA A 491 -7.34 14.16 5.51
C ALA A 491 -8.81 14.48 5.87
N ASN A 492 -9.67 13.52 6.19
CA ASN A 492 -9.56 12.09 5.91
C ASN A 492 -9.90 11.78 4.43
N LYS A 493 -9.53 10.60 3.93
CA LYS A 493 -9.77 10.17 2.52
C LYS A 493 -11.21 10.28 2.02
N THR A 494 -12.19 10.11 2.89
CA THR A 494 -13.62 10.09 2.54
C THR A 494 -14.20 11.49 2.48
N ALA A 495 -14.05 12.26 3.56
CA ALA A 495 -14.68 13.58 3.71
C ALA A 495 -13.78 14.74 3.27
N ARG A 496 -12.45 14.54 3.28
CA ARG A 496 -11.43 15.49 2.82
C ARG A 496 -11.54 16.88 3.49
N TYR A 497 -11.83 16.91 4.79
CA TYR A 497 -12.00 18.15 5.58
C TYR A 497 -10.73 19.01 5.64
N HIS A 498 -9.57 18.38 5.67
CA HIS A 498 -8.30 19.03 5.96
C HIS A 498 -7.32 18.86 4.81
N ARG A 499 -6.60 19.95 4.53
CA ARG A 499 -5.50 20.00 3.58
C ARG A 499 -4.28 20.56 4.30
N ILE A 500 -3.28 19.72 4.50
CA ILE A 500 -1.98 20.12 5.07
C ILE A 500 -0.98 20.18 3.91
N TYR A 501 -0.26 21.29 3.77
CA TYR A 501 0.66 21.52 2.65
C TYR A 501 2.07 21.86 3.12
N GLY A 502 3.03 21.73 2.22
CA GLY A 502 4.45 21.96 2.53
C GLY A 502 4.95 20.99 3.59
N ALA A 503 4.46 19.74 3.57
CA ALA A 503 4.69 18.76 4.60
C ALA A 503 6.01 17.98 4.38
N ASP A 504 6.78 17.84 5.45
CA ASP A 504 7.94 16.96 5.51
C ASP A 504 7.53 15.65 6.17
N LEU A 505 7.47 14.56 5.41
CA LEU A 505 6.86 13.30 5.84
C LEU A 505 7.83 12.12 5.74
N GLU A 506 7.81 11.27 6.76
CA GLU A 506 8.45 9.95 6.77
C GLU A 506 7.36 8.88 6.81
N ILE A 507 7.20 8.13 5.71
CA ILE A 507 6.23 7.04 5.60
C ILE A 507 6.92 5.74 6.03
N ALA A 508 6.44 5.12 7.10
CA ALA A 508 7.04 3.90 7.64
C ALA A 508 6.42 2.64 7.03
N ASN A 509 5.09 2.60 6.90
CA ASN A 509 4.33 1.46 6.37
C ASN A 509 2.91 1.88 5.96
N ARG A 510 2.02 0.92 5.66
CA ARG A 510 0.66 1.18 5.15
C ARG A 510 -0.23 2.01 6.10
N ILE A 511 0.02 1.97 7.40
CA ILE A 511 -0.83 2.60 8.41
C ILE A 511 -0.08 3.60 9.28
N GLU A 512 1.17 3.91 8.95
CA GLU A 512 2.03 4.71 9.81
C GLU A 512 2.91 5.65 8.98
N PHE A 513 2.79 6.92 9.29
CA PHE A 513 3.68 7.98 8.85
C PHE A 513 3.80 9.01 9.98
N LYS A 514 4.85 9.83 9.90
CA LYS A 514 5.05 10.96 10.80
C LYS A 514 5.61 12.14 10.04
N GLY A 515 5.42 13.35 10.55
CA GLY A 515 6.02 14.53 9.94
C GLY A 515 5.52 15.84 10.49
N LYS A 516 5.73 16.90 9.71
CA LYS A 516 5.31 18.27 10.03
C LYS A 516 4.81 18.96 8.77
N GLY A 517 3.95 19.95 8.91
CA GLY A 517 3.36 20.64 7.76
C GLY A 517 2.59 21.89 8.15
N ASN A 518 2.02 22.56 7.16
CA ASN A 518 1.31 23.82 7.34
C ASN A 518 -0.18 23.64 7.05
N TYR A 519 -1.01 24.41 7.75
CA TYR A 519 -2.46 24.40 7.61
C TYR A 519 -2.99 25.83 7.55
N ASP A 520 -3.94 26.08 6.65
CA ASP A 520 -4.57 27.39 6.51
C ASP A 520 -5.85 27.43 7.35
N TYR A 521 -5.82 28.18 8.44
CA TYR A 521 -7.01 28.54 9.20
C TYR A 521 -7.71 29.72 8.54
N LYS A 522 -8.99 29.56 8.22
CA LYS A 522 -9.82 30.61 7.62
C LYS A 522 -10.82 31.11 8.64
N ASP A 523 -10.74 32.39 8.99
CA ASP A 523 -11.70 33.00 9.92
C ASP A 523 -13.04 33.35 9.23
N VAL A 524 -14.00 33.89 10.00
CA VAL A 524 -15.31 34.35 9.50
C VAL A 524 -15.23 35.37 8.35
N ASN A 525 -14.12 36.12 8.24
CA ASN A 525 -13.89 37.11 7.18
C ASN A 525 -13.12 36.52 5.99
N SER A 526 -12.89 35.21 5.96
CA SER A 526 -12.03 34.52 4.99
C SER A 526 -10.57 34.97 5.01
N SER A 527 -10.12 35.60 6.10
CA SER A 527 -8.71 35.88 6.34
C SER A 527 -7.98 34.57 6.62
N ILE A 528 -6.87 34.35 5.93
CA ILE A 528 -6.06 33.14 6.08
C ILE A 528 -4.95 33.40 7.09
N GLN A 529 -4.94 32.62 8.17
CA GLN A 529 -3.86 32.56 9.13
C GLN A 529 -3.20 31.18 9.05
N LYS A 530 -1.87 31.15 9.01
CA LYS A 530 -1.11 29.91 8.86
C LYS A 530 -0.83 29.28 10.21
N ILE A 531 -1.17 28.00 10.37
CA ILE A 531 -0.81 27.18 11.52
C ILE A 531 0.29 26.21 11.09
N VAL A 532 1.34 26.10 11.90
CA VAL A 532 2.39 25.08 11.71
C VAL A 532 2.10 23.91 12.64
N PHE A 533 1.95 22.73 12.06
CA PHE A 533 1.84 21.47 12.79
C PHE A 533 3.22 20.81 12.82
N ASP A 534 3.84 20.75 13.99
CA ASP A 534 5.18 20.19 14.18
C ASP A 534 5.20 18.68 14.39
N ASP A 535 4.03 18.11 14.74
CA ASP A 535 3.84 16.68 14.96
C ASP A 535 2.54 16.22 14.28
N ILE A 536 2.69 15.59 13.13
CA ILE A 536 1.62 14.89 12.40
C ILE A 536 1.93 13.40 12.50
N HIS A 537 1.02 12.59 13.02
CA HIS A 537 1.22 11.15 13.15
C HIS A 537 -0.11 10.39 13.11
N VAL A 538 -0.01 9.07 12.97
CA VAL A 538 -1.16 8.16 13.02
C VAL A 538 -1.28 7.53 14.40
N THR A 539 -2.48 7.63 15.00
CA THR A 539 -2.81 7.04 16.30
C THR A 539 -3.00 5.52 16.23
N SER A 540 -3.12 4.87 17.39
CA SER A 540 -3.36 3.41 17.47
C SER A 540 -4.67 2.94 16.80
N GLN A 541 -5.60 3.86 16.60
CA GLN A 541 -6.89 3.66 15.94
C GLN A 541 -6.82 3.90 14.42
N ILE A 542 -5.62 4.09 13.86
CA ILE A 542 -5.39 4.37 12.43
C ILE A 542 -6.08 5.69 12.02
N GLN A 543 -6.02 6.70 12.90
CA GLN A 543 -6.51 8.04 12.63
C GLN A 543 -5.37 9.04 12.68
N THR A 544 -5.31 9.92 11.69
CA THR A 544 -4.31 10.99 11.62
C THR A 544 -4.66 12.10 12.60
N VAL A 545 -3.68 12.48 13.42
CA VAL A 545 -3.74 13.61 14.34
C VAL A 545 -2.56 14.54 14.05
N ALA A 546 -2.80 15.85 14.10
CA ALA A 546 -1.74 16.86 14.00
C ALA A 546 -1.79 17.82 15.20
N ASN A 547 -0.63 18.04 15.81
CA ASN A 547 -0.45 18.92 16.96
C ASN A 547 0.37 20.14 16.56
N GLY A 548 -0.14 21.33 16.88
CA GLY A 548 0.48 22.61 16.60
C GLY A 548 0.43 23.47 17.85
N LYS A 549 1.34 24.43 17.95
CA LYS A 549 1.39 25.36 19.08
C LYS A 549 1.57 26.77 18.57
N LEU A 550 0.74 27.67 19.06
CA LEU A 550 0.84 29.11 18.80
C LEU A 550 1.29 29.82 20.07
N GLU A 551 2.31 30.66 19.94
CA GLU A 551 2.81 31.52 21.01
C GLU A 551 2.07 32.86 21.00
N GLU A 552 2.05 33.57 22.13
CA GLU A 552 1.38 34.89 22.22
C GLU A 552 1.95 35.91 21.22
N SER A 553 3.23 35.78 20.86
CA SER A 553 3.90 36.62 19.87
C SER A 553 3.40 36.44 18.43
N ASP A 554 2.65 35.38 18.14
CA ASP A 554 2.15 35.09 16.79
C ASP A 554 0.93 35.94 16.41
N ASP A 555 0.33 36.66 17.39
CA ASP A 555 -0.86 37.52 17.25
C ASP A 555 -2.04 36.86 16.52
N PHE A 556 -2.21 35.55 16.72
CA PHE A 556 -3.26 34.77 16.09
C PHE A 556 -4.65 35.09 16.67
N THR A 557 -5.67 35.01 15.83
CA THR A 557 -7.07 35.27 16.20
C THR A 557 -7.98 34.13 15.73
N LEU A 558 -8.89 33.67 16.60
CA LEU A 558 -9.96 32.74 16.21
C LEU A 558 -11.00 33.46 15.33
N SER A 559 -11.22 34.73 15.64
CA SER A 559 -11.98 35.69 14.85
C SER A 559 -11.49 37.09 15.21
N PRO A 560 -11.87 38.15 14.48
CA PRO A 560 -11.49 39.52 14.85
C PRO A 560 -11.86 39.94 16.28
N ALA A 561 -12.79 39.23 16.93
CA ALA A 561 -13.22 39.48 18.30
C ALA A 561 -12.41 38.70 19.37
N PHE A 562 -11.73 37.62 18.99
CA PHE A 562 -11.06 36.72 19.92
C PHE A 562 -9.61 36.46 19.50
N LYS A 563 -8.67 36.99 20.28
CA LYS A 563 -7.25 36.59 20.18
C LYS A 563 -7.05 35.22 20.78
N TYR A 564 -6.02 34.49 20.34
CA TYR A 564 -5.72 33.16 20.84
C TYR A 564 -4.23 32.83 20.82
N PHE A 565 -3.77 32.12 21.84
CA PHE A 565 -2.52 31.37 21.82
C PHE A 565 -2.66 30.07 22.62
N GLY A 566 -1.86 29.06 22.29
CA GLY A 566 -1.91 27.74 22.92
C GLY A 566 -1.80 26.58 21.93
N ASP A 567 -2.24 25.41 22.37
CA ASP A 567 -2.15 24.15 21.63
C ASP A 567 -3.37 23.94 20.73
N ILE A 568 -3.11 23.54 19.49
CA ILE A 568 -4.11 23.25 18.47
C ILE A 568 -3.99 21.78 18.06
N VAL A 569 -5.12 21.09 18.08
CA VAL A 569 -5.21 19.69 17.67
C VAL A 569 -6.16 19.56 16.48
N LEU A 570 -5.65 18.95 15.42
CA LEU A 570 -6.41 18.50 14.26
C LEU A 570 -6.62 16.99 14.38
N GLU A 571 -7.86 16.54 14.32
CA GLU A 571 -8.22 15.11 14.20
C GLU A 571 -8.85 14.91 12.83
N ALA A 572 -8.26 14.06 11.97
CA ALA A 572 -8.73 13.89 10.59
C ALA A 572 -10.21 13.47 10.47
N SER A 573 -10.78 12.89 11.53
CA SER A 573 -12.18 12.46 11.59
C SER A 573 -13.18 13.59 11.92
N ARG A 574 -12.71 14.78 12.31
CA ARG A 574 -13.55 15.90 12.76
C ARG A 574 -13.25 17.15 11.93
N GLU A 575 -14.27 17.78 11.37
CA GLU A 575 -14.12 19.00 10.55
C GLU A 575 -13.50 20.18 11.33
N LEU A 576 -13.87 20.33 12.61
CA LEU A 576 -13.42 21.45 13.44
C LEU A 576 -12.11 21.14 14.17
N LEU A 577 -11.21 22.13 14.22
CA LEU A 577 -10.00 22.08 15.04
C LEU A 577 -10.34 22.29 16.51
N THR A 578 -9.62 21.60 17.40
CA THR A 578 -9.73 21.78 18.85
C THR A 578 -8.63 22.70 19.35
N PHE A 579 -9.03 23.77 20.04
CA PHE A 579 -8.13 24.76 20.61
C PHE A 579 -8.07 24.59 22.12
N THR A 580 -6.88 24.44 22.68
CA THR A 580 -6.61 24.30 24.12
C THR A 580 -5.58 25.34 24.52
N GLY A 581 -5.99 26.37 25.25
CA GLY A 581 -5.07 27.46 25.54
C GLY A 581 -5.77 28.65 26.16
N TYR A 582 -5.39 29.83 25.71
CA TYR A 582 -5.90 31.09 26.21
C TYR A 582 -6.53 31.92 25.10
N THR A 583 -7.64 32.57 25.40
CA THR A 583 -8.27 33.57 24.52
C THR A 583 -8.43 34.89 25.23
N GLN A 584 -8.51 35.99 24.48
CA GLN A 584 -8.74 37.33 25.01
C GLN A 584 -9.73 38.06 24.10
N MET A 585 -10.68 38.75 24.71
CA MET A 585 -11.65 39.60 23.99
C MET A 585 -10.97 40.85 23.45
N VAL A 586 -11.39 41.28 22.25
CA VAL A 586 -10.98 42.54 21.65
C VAL A 586 -12.08 43.59 21.83
N HIS A 587 -11.79 44.65 22.60
CA HIS A 587 -12.67 45.81 22.78
C HIS A 587 -11.92 47.05 23.31
N ASP A 588 -12.55 48.22 23.22
CA ASP A 588 -12.00 49.51 23.65
C ASP A 588 -12.73 50.14 24.85
N CYS A 589 -13.55 49.38 25.57
CA CYS A 589 -14.20 49.87 26.79
C CYS A 589 -13.18 50.13 27.91
N PRO A 590 -13.08 51.38 28.43
CA PRO A 590 -11.93 51.83 29.22
C PRO A 590 -11.86 51.25 30.64
N THR A 591 -13.00 50.87 31.22
CA THR A 591 -13.09 50.38 32.61
C THR A 591 -13.08 48.86 32.71
N LEU A 592 -13.11 48.14 31.58
CA LEU A 592 -13.09 46.68 31.54
C LEU A 592 -11.68 46.17 31.21
N GLN A 593 -11.22 45.24 32.04
CA GLN A 593 -9.98 44.52 31.78
C GLN A 593 -10.18 43.52 30.63
N LYS A 594 -9.07 43.18 29.96
CA LYS A 594 -9.02 42.18 28.90
C LYS A 594 -8.09 41.03 29.32
N PRO A 595 -8.43 40.23 30.34
CA PRO A 595 -7.56 39.13 30.73
C PRO A 595 -7.54 38.05 29.66
N TRP A 596 -6.41 37.35 29.57
CA TRP A 596 -6.34 36.07 28.87
C TRP A 596 -7.03 35.00 29.73
N ILE A 597 -7.98 34.29 29.16
CA ILE A 597 -8.80 33.28 29.85
C ILE A 597 -8.55 31.90 29.27
N LYS A 598 -8.44 30.90 30.14
CA LYS A 598 -8.18 29.52 29.73
C LYS A 598 -9.47 28.86 29.23
N PHE A 599 -9.39 28.19 28.08
CA PHE A 599 -10.50 27.37 27.56
C PHE A 599 -9.97 26.19 26.74
N THR A 600 -10.87 25.21 26.55
CA THR A 600 -10.68 24.10 25.62
C THR A 600 -11.99 23.87 24.88
N SER A 601 -11.99 23.96 23.55
CA SER A 601 -13.18 23.68 22.74
C SER A 601 -12.81 23.42 21.28
N PRO A 602 -13.59 22.58 20.55
CA PRO A 602 -13.65 22.72 19.10
C PRO A 602 -14.18 24.11 18.74
N ILE A 603 -13.61 24.74 17.71
CA ILE A 603 -14.01 26.08 17.25
C ILE A 603 -14.48 26.01 15.80
N ASP A 604 -15.71 26.43 15.58
CA ASP A 604 -16.22 26.81 14.26
C ASP A 604 -15.76 28.24 13.94
N PRO A 605 -14.92 28.45 12.91
CA PRO A 605 -14.49 29.80 12.53
C PRO A 605 -15.63 30.71 12.08
N GLY A 606 -16.76 30.15 11.61
CA GLY A 606 -17.94 30.89 11.21
C GLY A 606 -18.79 31.36 12.40
N ASP A 607 -18.71 30.67 13.53
CA ASP A 607 -19.45 31.00 14.76
C ASP A 607 -18.66 30.62 16.02
N VAL A 608 -17.68 31.47 16.36
CA VAL A 608 -16.75 31.22 17.48
C VAL A 608 -17.49 31.33 18.82
N MET A 609 -17.63 30.19 19.50
CA MET A 609 -18.20 30.07 20.84
C MET A 609 -17.14 29.60 21.84
N ILE A 610 -16.86 30.44 22.84
CA ILE A 610 -15.92 30.11 23.92
C ILE A 610 -16.70 29.60 25.13
N PRO A 611 -16.47 28.38 25.64
CA PRO A 611 -17.13 27.91 26.86
C PRO A 611 -16.66 28.72 28.08
N ILE A 612 -17.60 29.25 28.86
CA ILE A 612 -17.34 30.07 30.04
C ILE A 612 -18.24 29.65 31.20
N ASP A 613 -17.63 29.37 32.34
CA ASP A 613 -18.28 28.91 33.57
C ASP A 613 -17.58 29.44 34.84
N THR A 614 -18.07 29.05 36.02
CA THR A 614 -17.48 29.48 37.30
C THR A 614 -16.12 28.84 37.59
N ALA A 615 -15.71 27.82 36.84
CA ALA A 615 -14.38 27.21 36.89
C ALA A 615 -13.37 27.90 35.97
N THR A 616 -13.82 28.81 35.11
CA THR A 616 -12.97 29.57 34.19
C THR A 616 -11.96 30.41 34.98
N ARG A 617 -10.71 30.42 34.51
CA ARG A 617 -9.58 31.11 35.14
C ARG A 617 -8.83 31.95 34.13
N THR A 618 -8.19 33.01 34.60
CA THR A 618 -7.21 33.77 33.79
C THR A 618 -5.90 32.99 33.64
N SER A 619 -5.00 33.47 32.78
CA SER A 619 -3.61 32.96 32.65
C SER A 619 -2.81 33.01 33.96
N GLU A 620 -3.15 33.91 34.88
CA GLU A 620 -2.57 34.03 36.22
C GLU A 620 -3.23 33.08 37.25
N GLY A 621 -4.22 32.29 36.84
CA GLY A 621 -4.96 31.37 37.71
C GLY A 621 -6.05 32.02 38.56
N LEU A 622 -6.41 33.28 38.29
CA LEU A 622 -7.47 33.99 39.01
C LEU A 622 -8.86 33.57 38.51
N GLY A 623 -9.80 33.39 39.45
CA GLY A 623 -11.22 33.20 39.12
C GLY A 623 -11.82 34.43 38.46
N VAL A 624 -12.65 34.22 37.44
CA VAL A 624 -13.38 35.30 36.76
C VAL A 624 -14.86 35.29 37.15
N ASN A 625 -15.53 36.43 36.99
CA ASN A 625 -16.99 36.53 37.09
C ASN A 625 -17.56 37.04 35.76
N MET A 626 -18.83 36.71 35.51
CA MET A 626 -19.56 37.07 34.30
C MET A 626 -20.93 37.66 34.68
N GLY A 627 -20.92 38.88 35.18
CA GLY A 627 -22.12 39.60 35.54
C GLY A 627 -21.82 40.90 36.27
N HIS A 628 -22.60 41.17 37.31
CA HIS A 628 -22.48 42.38 38.12
C HIS A 628 -22.13 41.99 39.54
N MET A 629 -21.32 42.81 40.20
CA MET A 629 -20.84 42.58 41.56
C MET A 629 -20.98 43.84 42.39
N LEU A 630 -21.11 43.67 43.71
CA LEU A 630 -21.14 44.77 44.67
C LEU A 630 -19.76 44.88 45.34
N GLY A 631 -18.99 45.89 44.96
CA GLY A 631 -17.72 46.23 45.60
C GLY A 631 -17.91 46.48 47.10
N THR A 632 -16.98 46.00 47.92
CA THR A 632 -17.08 46.15 49.39
C THR A 632 -16.42 47.42 49.94
N LEU A 633 -15.36 47.94 49.29
CA LEU A 633 -14.74 49.25 49.62
C LEU A 633 -13.93 49.73 48.40
N PRO A 634 -14.32 50.81 47.70
CA PRO A 634 -15.58 51.56 47.88
C PRO A 634 -16.81 50.71 47.53
N TYR A 635 -17.95 51.01 48.14
CA TYR A 635 -19.21 50.34 47.80
C TYR A 635 -19.76 50.90 46.47
N ARG A 636 -19.58 50.11 45.41
CA ARG A 636 -20.06 50.42 44.06
C ARG A 636 -20.54 49.15 43.39
N VAL A 637 -21.52 49.26 42.51
CA VAL A 637 -21.90 48.13 41.66
C VAL A 637 -21.07 48.21 40.38
N TYR A 638 -20.39 47.15 40.02
CA TYR A 638 -19.56 47.11 38.82
C TYR A 638 -19.84 45.86 37.99
N THR A 639 -19.60 45.96 36.69
CA THR A 639 -19.64 44.83 35.77
C THR A 639 -18.31 44.09 35.81
N SER A 640 -18.36 42.78 35.95
CA SER A 640 -17.26 41.88 35.66
C SER A 640 -17.64 41.05 34.44
N TYR A 641 -16.99 41.28 33.31
CA TYR A 641 -17.30 40.61 32.04
C TYR A 641 -16.17 39.66 31.69
N VAL A 642 -16.17 38.48 32.32
CA VAL A 642 -15.07 37.50 32.27
C VAL A 642 -13.77 38.07 32.82
N THR A 643 -13.87 38.90 33.87
CA THR A 643 -12.72 39.49 34.55
C THR A 643 -12.63 39.00 35.99
N PRO A 644 -11.44 39.01 36.61
CA PRO A 644 -11.35 38.85 38.05
C PRO A 644 -12.22 39.89 38.76
N PRO A 645 -12.88 39.53 39.88
CA PRO A 645 -13.54 40.51 40.70
C PRO A 645 -12.52 41.50 41.29
N ASP A 646 -12.91 42.76 41.52
CA ASP A 646 -12.06 43.77 42.19
C ASP A 646 -11.53 43.22 43.52
N LYS A 647 -12.35 42.44 44.23
CA LYS A 647 -11.95 41.66 45.40
C LYS A 647 -12.55 40.26 45.36
N PRO A 648 -11.81 39.22 45.80
CA PRO A 648 -12.28 37.84 45.75
C PRO A 648 -13.62 37.55 46.43
N ASN A 649 -14.00 38.35 47.43
CA ASN A 649 -15.21 38.16 48.24
C ASN A 649 -16.29 39.21 47.98
N ASP A 650 -16.18 40.01 46.92
CA ASP A 650 -17.25 40.95 46.56
C ASP A 650 -18.53 40.15 46.25
N PRO A 651 -19.69 40.51 46.82
CA PRO A 651 -20.93 39.81 46.57
C PRO A 651 -21.38 39.86 45.10
N ILE A 652 -21.81 38.72 44.58
CA ILE A 652 -22.40 38.61 43.24
C ILE A 652 -23.80 39.23 43.26
N VAL A 653 -24.05 40.14 42.31
CA VAL A 653 -25.37 40.73 42.03
C VAL A 653 -26.04 39.93 40.91
N SER A 654 -25.32 39.59 39.84
CA SER A 654 -25.81 38.72 38.76
C SER A 654 -24.69 37.87 38.19
N GLU A 655 -25.03 36.73 37.57
CA GLU A 655 -24.08 35.80 36.97
C GLU A 655 -24.71 35.07 35.77
N ALA A 656 -23.98 34.97 34.67
CA ALA A 656 -24.34 34.20 33.48
C ALA A 656 -23.22 33.22 33.11
N THR A 657 -23.56 31.97 32.78
CA THR A 657 -22.62 30.91 32.39
C THR A 657 -23.11 30.20 31.12
N GLY A 658 -22.22 29.47 30.46
CA GLY A 658 -22.51 28.70 29.24
C GLY A 658 -21.43 28.95 28.20
N VAL A 659 -21.75 29.72 27.17
CA VAL A 659 -20.83 30.10 26.10
C VAL A 659 -20.77 31.62 25.93
N MET A 660 -19.61 32.11 25.51
CA MET A 660 -19.38 33.48 25.09
C MET A 660 -19.25 33.53 23.57
N LEU A 661 -20.11 34.34 22.94
CA LEU A 661 -20.18 34.54 21.51
C LEU A 661 -20.07 36.04 21.19
N TYR A 662 -19.51 36.38 20.04
CA TYR A 662 -19.50 37.76 19.55
C TYR A 662 -20.49 37.94 18.38
N ASN A 663 -21.47 38.83 18.55
CA ASN A 663 -22.38 39.20 17.49
C ASN A 663 -21.84 40.43 16.73
N ALA A 664 -21.25 40.20 15.55
CA ALA A 664 -20.65 41.27 14.76
C ALA A 664 -21.65 42.35 14.30
N ARG A 665 -22.91 41.97 14.02
CA ARG A 665 -23.95 42.92 13.56
C ARG A 665 -24.38 43.89 14.66
N ALA A 666 -24.52 43.39 15.88
CA ALA A 666 -24.88 44.20 17.05
C ALA A 666 -23.66 44.76 17.80
N LYS A 667 -22.44 44.38 17.40
CA LYS A 667 -21.16 44.75 18.04
C LYS A 667 -21.17 44.44 19.54
N GLU A 668 -21.60 43.23 19.90
CA GLU A 668 -21.76 42.86 21.29
C GLU A 668 -21.24 41.45 21.59
N TYR A 669 -20.57 41.30 22.72
CA TYR A 669 -20.33 40.00 23.32
C TYR A 669 -21.59 39.56 24.05
N ARG A 670 -21.86 38.26 24.05
CA ARG A 670 -23.02 37.62 24.65
C ARG A 670 -22.58 36.42 25.46
N ILE A 671 -23.02 36.31 26.72
CA ILE A 671 -22.77 35.16 27.59
C ILE A 671 -24.10 34.59 28.08
N GLY A 672 -24.26 33.28 27.96
CA GLY A 672 -25.42 32.54 28.45
C GLY A 672 -25.42 31.12 27.92
N SER A 673 -26.54 30.40 28.09
CA SER A 673 -26.68 29.08 27.45
C SER A 673 -26.61 29.21 25.92
N GLU A 674 -26.08 28.21 25.24
CA GLU A 674 -25.92 28.18 23.78
C GLU A 674 -27.22 28.54 23.05
N ARG A 675 -28.37 28.03 23.53
CA ARG A 675 -29.68 28.37 22.98
C ARG A 675 -30.06 29.83 23.20
N LYS A 676 -29.76 30.41 24.37
CA LYS A 676 -30.12 31.79 24.73
C LYS A 676 -29.26 32.82 24.00
N VAL A 677 -27.96 32.55 23.79
CA VAL A 677 -27.08 33.48 23.03
C VAL A 677 -27.49 33.59 21.56
N ASN A 678 -28.02 32.49 21.00
CA ASN A 678 -28.54 32.41 19.63
C ASN A 678 -30.00 32.87 19.52
N ILE A 679 -30.82 32.68 20.57
CA ILE A 679 -32.23 33.09 20.63
C ILE A 679 -32.46 33.95 21.89
N PRO A 680 -32.22 35.28 21.80
CA PRO A 680 -32.25 36.16 22.96
C PRO A 680 -33.60 36.28 23.68
N ASN A 681 -34.71 35.78 23.10
CA ASN A 681 -36.04 35.87 23.72
C ASN A 681 -36.37 34.72 24.69
N LEU A 682 -35.53 33.67 24.76
CA LEU A 682 -35.73 32.55 25.69
C LEU A 682 -35.54 32.99 27.15
N THR A 683 -36.06 32.27 28.14
CA THR A 683 -35.71 32.54 29.54
C THR A 683 -34.32 32.01 29.89
N GLY A 684 -33.67 32.62 30.88
CA GLY A 684 -32.35 32.22 31.39
C GLY A 684 -31.43 33.41 31.60
N ASN A 685 -30.35 33.22 32.37
CA ASN A 685 -29.39 34.28 32.62
C ASN A 685 -28.60 34.59 31.34
N TYR A 686 -28.53 35.88 31.01
CA TYR A 686 -27.95 36.36 29.78
C TYR A 686 -27.27 37.70 30.01
N LEU A 687 -25.98 37.75 29.72
CA LEU A 687 -25.15 38.94 29.88
C LEU A 687 -24.68 39.40 28.50
N VAL A 688 -24.73 40.71 28.26
CA VAL A 688 -24.36 41.34 27.00
C VAL A 688 -23.45 42.51 27.28
N LEU A 689 -22.38 42.64 26.50
CA LEU A 689 -21.50 43.81 26.49
C LEU A 689 -21.46 44.39 25.08
N ASN A 690 -22.04 45.56 24.89
CA ASN A 690 -21.88 46.31 23.64
C ASN A 690 -20.53 47.03 23.63
N THR A 691 -19.68 46.74 22.65
CA THR A 691 -18.29 47.23 22.61
C THR A 691 -18.18 48.67 22.10
N GLU A 692 -19.20 49.19 21.42
CA GLU A 692 -19.22 50.55 20.87
C GLU A 692 -19.72 51.56 21.91
N THR A 693 -20.84 51.25 22.56
CA THR A 693 -21.45 52.10 23.60
C THR A 693 -20.85 51.87 24.99
N CYS A 694 -20.23 50.70 25.22
CA CYS A 694 -19.79 50.24 26.54
C CYS A 694 -20.93 50.15 27.56
N VAL A 695 -22.06 49.62 27.09
CA VAL A 695 -23.23 49.25 27.90
C VAL A 695 -23.09 47.77 28.28
N SER A 696 -23.16 47.47 29.57
CA SER A 696 -23.37 46.11 30.08
C SER A 696 -24.85 45.90 30.37
N ARG A 697 -25.43 44.81 29.85
CA ARG A 697 -26.82 44.44 30.11
C ARG A 697 -26.91 43.00 30.59
N PHE A 698 -27.51 42.80 31.75
CA PHE A 698 -27.90 41.48 32.23
C PHE A 698 -29.41 41.33 32.14
N GLU A 699 -29.87 40.13 31.81
CA GLU A 699 -31.28 39.73 31.79
C GLU A 699 -31.39 38.36 32.47
N GLY A 700 -32.19 38.24 33.52
CA GLY A 700 -32.25 37.01 34.29
C GLY A 700 -32.74 37.17 35.73
N GLU A 701 -32.70 36.06 36.45
CA GLU A 701 -32.79 36.08 37.92
C GLU A 701 -31.45 36.56 38.48
N HIS A 702 -31.51 37.49 39.43
CA HIS A 702 -30.34 38.11 40.04
C HIS A 702 -30.59 38.43 41.51
N GLY A 703 -29.72 39.22 42.13
CA GLY A 703 -29.85 39.70 43.49
C GLY A 703 -29.36 41.14 43.61
N PHE A 704 -29.11 41.57 44.85
CA PHE A 704 -28.62 42.92 45.16
C PHE A 704 -27.21 42.90 45.80
N GLY A 705 -26.55 41.74 45.89
CA GLY A 705 -25.28 41.60 46.60
C GLY A 705 -25.39 41.82 48.12
N MET A 706 -26.60 41.71 48.67
CA MET A 706 -26.92 41.98 50.08
C MET A 706 -27.48 40.75 50.78
N ASN A 707 -27.20 40.64 52.07
CA ASN A 707 -27.68 39.54 52.91
C ASN A 707 -29.01 39.91 53.57
N THR A 708 -30.11 39.39 53.01
CA THR A 708 -31.47 39.61 53.53
C THR A 708 -31.95 38.52 54.48
N GLY A 709 -31.03 37.68 55.00
CA GLY A 709 -31.32 36.69 56.05
C GLY A 709 -32.41 35.69 55.64
N ARG A 710 -33.55 35.68 56.35
CA ARG A 710 -34.71 34.83 56.01
C ARG A 710 -35.74 35.49 55.08
N VAL A 711 -35.51 36.74 54.68
CA VAL A 711 -36.35 37.39 53.67
C VAL A 711 -35.82 36.95 52.31
N GLU A 712 -36.62 36.16 51.62
CA GLU A 712 -36.35 35.70 50.27
C GLU A 712 -36.68 36.84 49.30
N VAL A 713 -35.65 37.35 48.64
CA VAL A 713 -35.73 38.46 47.67
C VAL A 713 -35.32 37.88 46.32
N ARG A 714 -36.28 37.68 45.42
CA ARG A 714 -36.07 37.10 44.08
C ARG A 714 -36.40 38.12 42.99
N PRO A 715 -35.47 39.02 42.66
CA PRO A 715 -35.63 39.93 41.54
C PRO A 715 -35.36 39.20 40.22
N VAL A 716 -36.24 39.44 39.25
CA VAL A 716 -36.11 38.91 37.90
C VAL A 716 -36.36 40.04 36.91
N GLY A 717 -35.40 40.26 36.00
CA GLY A 717 -35.48 41.34 35.02
C GLY A 717 -34.12 41.74 34.49
N ASN A 718 -33.99 43.02 34.14
CA ASN A 718 -32.84 43.57 33.47
C ASN A 718 -32.00 44.45 34.39
N ILE A 719 -30.68 44.31 34.31
CA ILE A 719 -29.70 45.25 34.84
C ILE A 719 -29.04 45.91 33.64
N THR A 720 -28.92 47.24 33.64
CA THR A 720 -28.20 47.99 32.60
C THR A 720 -27.22 48.93 33.27
N GLN A 721 -25.93 48.81 32.92
CA GLN A 721 -24.85 49.63 33.44
C GLN A 721 -24.07 50.32 32.32
N GLU A 722 -23.99 51.65 32.37
CA GLU A 722 -23.12 52.44 31.51
C GLU A 722 -21.73 52.54 32.11
N LEU A 723 -20.77 51.86 31.48
CA LEU A 723 -19.42 51.72 32.00
C LEU A 723 -18.60 53.02 31.92
N ARG A 724 -19.00 53.97 31.06
CA ARG A 724 -18.35 55.30 30.94
C ARG A 724 -18.87 56.32 31.96
N GLY A 725 -20.16 56.24 32.31
CA GLY A 725 -20.81 57.16 33.25
C GLY A 725 -21.02 56.61 34.66
N ASP A 726 -20.72 55.32 34.86
CA ASP A 726 -20.95 54.54 36.07
C ASP A 726 -22.38 54.67 36.63
N SER A 727 -23.38 54.63 35.74
CA SER A 727 -24.79 54.63 36.10
C SER A 727 -25.40 53.24 35.91
N ILE A 728 -26.16 52.78 36.90
CA ILE A 728 -26.82 51.48 36.87
C ILE A 728 -28.33 51.61 37.11
N ILE A 729 -29.11 50.97 36.25
CA ILE A 729 -30.58 50.93 36.30
C ILE A 729 -31.03 49.48 36.27
N LEU A 730 -31.95 49.15 37.15
CA LEU A 730 -32.49 47.81 37.34
C LEU A 730 -34.00 47.86 37.07
N LYS A 731 -34.46 47.16 36.04
CA LYS A 731 -35.88 47.07 35.66
C LYS A 731 -36.38 45.65 35.87
N MET A 732 -37.22 45.44 36.88
CA MET A 732 -37.50 44.09 37.38
C MET A 732 -38.93 43.91 37.87
N ALA A 733 -39.35 42.65 37.96
CA ALA A 733 -40.33 42.20 38.91
C ALA A 733 -39.59 41.64 40.15
N LEU A 734 -40.19 41.79 41.33
CA LEU A 734 -39.58 41.35 42.58
C LEU A 734 -40.57 40.50 43.37
N TYR A 735 -40.26 39.22 43.53
CA TYR A 735 -40.95 38.37 44.49
C TYR A 735 -40.27 38.46 45.85
N LEU A 736 -41.05 38.87 46.85
CA LEU A 736 -40.61 39.02 48.22
C LEU A 736 -41.39 38.06 49.12
N SER A 737 -40.70 37.07 49.66
CA SER A 737 -41.26 36.04 50.53
C SER A 737 -40.65 36.15 51.93
N PHE A 738 -41.49 36.29 52.94
CA PHE A 738 -41.05 36.48 54.32
C PHE A 738 -42.09 35.98 55.32
N TYR A 739 -41.60 35.50 56.47
CA TYR A 739 -42.47 35.05 57.54
C TYR A 739 -43.16 36.24 58.22
N PHE A 740 -44.49 36.28 58.20
CA PHE A 740 -45.26 37.39 58.79
C PHE A 740 -46.67 36.95 59.19
N GLU A 741 -47.38 37.80 59.93
CA GLU A 741 -48.78 37.55 60.30
C GLU A 741 -49.71 37.66 59.08
N GLU A 742 -50.26 36.53 58.62
CA GLU A 742 -51.15 36.47 57.45
C GLU A 742 -52.36 37.40 57.59
N LYS A 743 -52.95 37.52 58.79
CA LYS A 743 -54.09 38.40 59.02
C LYS A 743 -53.75 39.85 58.72
N ALA A 744 -52.53 40.28 59.06
CA ALA A 744 -52.05 41.63 58.79
C ALA A 744 -51.88 41.84 57.26
N LEU A 745 -51.21 40.93 56.57
CA LEU A 745 -51.03 41.02 55.10
C LEU A 745 -52.36 40.97 54.34
N ARG A 746 -53.33 40.14 54.76
CA ARG A 746 -54.68 40.10 54.14
C ARG A 746 -55.45 41.39 54.37
N THR A 747 -55.26 42.05 55.52
CA THR A 747 -55.88 43.36 55.80
C THR A 747 -55.34 44.41 54.84
N MET A 748 -54.02 44.46 54.66
CA MET A 748 -53.35 45.33 53.70
C MET A 748 -53.78 45.04 52.25
N ALA A 749 -53.80 43.75 51.87
CA ALA A 749 -54.18 43.34 50.52
C ALA A 749 -55.62 43.75 50.17
N LYS A 750 -56.55 43.60 51.11
CA LYS A 750 -57.95 44.01 50.91
C LYS A 750 -58.06 45.53 50.71
N GLU A 751 -57.36 46.33 51.50
CA GLU A 751 -57.34 47.79 51.30
C GLU A 751 -56.85 48.12 49.89
N PHE A 752 -55.80 47.46 49.40
CA PHE A 752 -55.25 47.75 48.07
C PHE A 752 -56.17 47.28 46.93
N GLU A 753 -56.88 46.16 47.09
CA GLU A 753 -57.87 45.67 46.13
C GLU A 753 -59.05 46.66 45.97
N ASP A 754 -59.43 47.35 47.05
CA ASP A 754 -60.54 48.31 47.08
C ASP A 754 -60.16 49.70 46.51
N LEU A 755 -58.91 49.92 46.08
CA LEU A 755 -58.44 51.18 45.48
C LEU A 755 -58.91 51.35 44.03
N THR A 756 -60.04 52.01 43.83
CA THR A 756 -60.63 52.25 42.49
C THR A 756 -59.99 53.40 41.72
N ASP A 757 -59.31 54.32 42.41
CA ASP A 757 -58.69 55.54 41.87
C ASP A 757 -57.23 55.35 41.41
N HIS A 758 -56.66 54.15 41.59
CA HIS A 758 -55.30 53.81 41.18
C HIS A 758 -55.26 53.11 39.82
N GLU A 759 -54.24 53.40 39.03
CA GLU A 759 -53.98 52.74 37.74
C GLU A 759 -53.70 51.24 37.92
N ASN A 760 -54.17 50.43 36.98
CA ASN A 760 -53.86 49.00 36.96
C ASN A 760 -52.44 48.77 36.46
N ILE A 761 -51.78 47.72 36.94
CA ILE A 761 -50.45 47.33 36.44
C ILE A 761 -50.47 47.00 34.95
N ASN A 762 -49.35 47.21 34.28
CA ASN A 762 -49.14 46.73 32.91
C ASN A 762 -48.85 45.22 32.89
N ALA A 763 -49.85 44.41 32.53
CA ALA A 763 -49.70 42.96 32.42
C ALA A 763 -48.72 42.53 31.31
N ASP A 764 -48.49 43.38 30.31
CA ASP A 764 -47.53 43.13 29.22
C ASP A 764 -46.11 43.60 29.54
N TYR A 765 -45.86 44.15 30.73
CA TYR A 765 -44.53 44.56 31.13
C TYR A 765 -43.52 43.42 31.01
N PHE A 766 -42.39 43.69 30.35
CA PHE A 766 -41.41 42.66 29.99
C PHE A 766 -40.92 41.90 31.22
N ALA A 767 -40.47 42.60 32.26
CA ALA A 767 -39.89 41.94 33.43
C ALA A 767 -40.94 41.15 34.23
N TYR A 768 -42.21 41.59 34.20
CA TYR A 768 -43.30 40.84 34.83
C TYR A 768 -43.52 39.50 34.14
N ASN A 769 -43.68 39.52 32.81
CA ASN A 769 -43.86 38.30 32.01
C ASN A 769 -42.63 37.39 32.08
N TYR A 770 -41.44 37.97 32.04
CA TYR A 770 -40.18 37.23 32.16
C TYR A 770 -40.05 36.57 33.53
N ALA A 771 -40.42 37.26 34.61
CA ALA A 771 -40.45 36.72 35.96
C ALA A 771 -41.47 35.58 36.12
N LEU A 772 -42.67 35.70 35.56
CA LEU A 772 -43.66 34.61 35.61
C LEU A 772 -43.13 33.34 34.96
N LYS A 773 -42.52 33.44 33.77
CA LYS A 773 -41.91 32.28 33.10
C LYS A 773 -40.70 31.72 33.85
N THR A 774 -39.89 32.58 34.46
CA THR A 774 -38.70 32.17 35.22
C THR A 774 -39.06 31.48 36.54
N LEU A 775 -40.04 32.01 37.28
CA LEU A 775 -40.44 31.50 38.59
C LEU A 775 -41.35 30.27 38.51
N LEU A 776 -42.21 30.19 37.48
CA LEU A 776 -43.21 29.10 37.34
C LEU A 776 -42.81 28.05 36.28
N GLY A 777 -41.79 28.33 35.47
CA GLY A 777 -41.46 27.58 34.27
C GLY A 777 -42.20 28.10 33.03
N GLU A 778 -41.59 27.91 31.86
CA GLU A 778 -42.03 28.53 30.60
C GLU A 778 -43.48 28.20 30.22
N LYS A 779 -43.88 26.93 30.34
CA LYS A 779 -45.23 26.46 30.01
C LYS A 779 -46.32 27.08 30.89
N GLU A 780 -46.12 27.07 32.22
CA GLU A 780 -47.13 27.57 33.15
C GLU A 780 -47.14 29.11 33.17
N GLY A 781 -45.98 29.74 32.98
CA GLY A 781 -45.86 31.19 32.81
C GLY A 781 -46.59 31.70 31.57
N GLU A 782 -46.43 31.05 30.41
CA GLU A 782 -47.16 31.42 29.18
C GLU A 782 -48.67 31.23 29.31
N LYS A 783 -49.08 30.13 29.95
CA LYS A 783 -50.50 29.88 30.23
C LYS A 783 -51.10 30.98 31.12
N LEU A 784 -50.38 31.38 32.17
CA LEU A 784 -50.83 32.43 33.08
C LEU A 784 -50.88 33.79 32.38
N LYS A 785 -49.89 34.10 31.55
CA LYS A 785 -49.89 35.30 30.70
C LYS A 785 -51.10 35.34 29.77
N ALA A 786 -51.36 34.26 29.04
CA ALA A 786 -52.49 34.16 28.14
C ALA A 786 -53.83 34.32 28.88
N GLU A 787 -53.94 33.75 30.08
CA GLU A 787 -55.11 33.91 30.94
C GLU A 787 -55.29 35.36 31.39
N MET A 788 -54.24 35.99 31.92
CA MET A 788 -54.28 37.37 32.36
C MET A 788 -54.61 38.34 31.22
N ALA A 789 -54.12 38.08 30.00
CA ALA A 789 -54.47 38.86 28.82
C ALA A 789 -55.96 38.74 28.44
N LEU A 790 -56.60 37.60 28.71
CA LEU A 790 -58.02 37.36 28.41
C LEU A 790 -58.96 37.87 29.51
N THR A 791 -58.61 37.68 30.79
CA THR A 791 -59.51 37.92 31.93
C THR A 791 -59.11 39.11 32.80
N GLY A 792 -57.95 39.74 32.59
CA GLY A 792 -57.43 40.85 33.38
C GLY A 792 -57.00 40.50 34.81
N LYS A 793 -57.19 39.23 35.21
CA LYS A 793 -56.82 38.65 36.52
C LYS A 793 -56.46 37.18 36.32
N MET A 794 -55.66 36.63 37.23
CA MET A 794 -55.42 35.20 37.35
C MET A 794 -56.67 34.51 37.92
N LYS A 795 -57.05 33.33 37.43
CA LYS A 795 -58.11 32.49 38.01
C LYS A 795 -57.68 31.94 39.37
N ARG A 796 -56.40 31.57 39.49
CA ARG A 796 -55.78 31.13 40.74
C ARG A 796 -54.35 31.64 40.79
N VAL A 797 -53.99 32.33 41.89
CA VAL A 797 -52.60 32.70 42.16
C VAL A 797 -51.78 31.41 42.40
N PRO A 798 -50.67 31.19 41.67
CA PRO A 798 -49.81 30.04 41.86
C PRO A 798 -49.24 29.96 43.28
N ASP A 799 -49.07 28.74 43.80
CA ASP A 799 -48.61 28.53 45.18
C ASP A 799 -47.20 29.12 45.41
N VAL A 800 -46.36 29.19 44.36
CA VAL A 800 -45.02 29.81 44.37
C VAL A 800 -45.08 31.32 44.71
N LEU A 801 -46.17 32.01 44.37
CA LEU A 801 -46.33 33.46 44.56
C LEU A 801 -47.15 33.81 45.81
N ASN A 802 -47.51 32.82 46.64
CA ASN A 802 -48.51 32.98 47.70
C ASN A 802 -47.92 33.25 49.11
N ASN A 803 -46.61 33.40 49.27
CA ASN A 803 -45.97 33.52 50.59
C ASN A 803 -45.40 34.92 50.90
N GLY A 804 -45.89 35.96 50.22
CA GLY A 804 -45.50 37.34 50.49
C GLY A 804 -46.09 38.33 49.51
N ILE A 805 -45.26 39.24 48.99
CA ILE A 805 -45.66 40.32 48.08
C ILE A 805 -44.95 40.13 46.74
N PHE A 806 -45.68 40.18 45.64
CA PHE A 806 -45.10 40.17 44.31
C PHE A 806 -45.28 41.53 43.65
N PHE A 807 -44.16 42.20 43.41
CA PHE A 807 -44.11 43.44 42.65
C PHE A 807 -43.87 43.12 41.17
N THR A 808 -44.68 43.70 40.29
CA THR A 808 -44.66 43.39 38.86
C THR A 808 -43.74 44.30 38.07
N GLU A 809 -43.59 45.55 38.51
CA GLU A 809 -42.78 46.55 37.85
C GLU A 809 -42.13 47.46 38.88
N LEU A 810 -40.79 47.38 38.95
CA LEU A 810 -39.92 48.21 39.76
C LEU A 810 -38.75 48.69 38.91
N GLU A 811 -38.41 49.97 39.04
CA GLU A 811 -37.18 50.57 38.52
C GLU A 811 -36.29 50.98 39.71
N PHE A 812 -35.14 50.33 39.86
CA PHE A 812 -34.14 50.64 40.87
C PHE A 812 -32.94 51.37 40.26
N TYR A 813 -32.33 52.25 41.04
CA TYR A 813 -31.01 52.83 40.75
C TYR A 813 -30.09 52.68 41.97
N TRP A 814 -28.78 52.65 41.75
CA TRP A 814 -27.80 52.68 42.85
C TRP A 814 -27.56 54.11 43.32
N ASN A 815 -27.80 54.36 44.60
CA ASN A 815 -27.45 55.61 45.27
C ASN A 815 -26.13 55.45 46.05
N PRO A 816 -25.00 55.95 45.54
CA PRO A 816 -23.70 55.78 46.18
C PRO A 816 -23.57 56.55 47.50
N GLN A 817 -24.33 57.63 47.72
CA GLN A 817 -24.29 58.38 48.99
C GLN A 817 -24.97 57.61 50.12
N LYS A 818 -26.05 56.89 49.81
CA LYS A 818 -26.78 56.06 50.78
C LYS A 818 -26.28 54.62 50.86
N LEU A 819 -25.43 54.21 49.92
CA LEU A 819 -24.97 52.83 49.69
C LEU A 819 -26.16 51.88 49.52
N ALA A 820 -27.14 52.28 48.70
CA ALA A 820 -28.42 51.60 48.61
C ALA A 820 -28.99 51.55 47.19
N PHE A 821 -29.67 50.46 46.87
CA PHE A 821 -30.60 50.41 45.74
C PHE A 821 -31.92 51.05 46.16
N GLN A 822 -32.39 52.02 45.38
CA GLN A 822 -33.63 52.75 45.65
C GLN A 822 -34.57 52.71 44.44
N THR A 823 -35.86 52.54 44.69
CA THR A 823 -36.87 52.59 43.62
C THR A 823 -37.12 54.02 43.15
N LYS A 824 -37.48 54.15 41.88
CA LYS A 824 -37.93 55.38 41.25
C LYS A 824 -39.32 55.17 40.63
N GLY A 825 -40.22 56.12 40.81
CA GLY A 825 -41.59 56.06 40.30
C GLY A 825 -42.53 55.20 41.16
N ASN A 826 -43.72 54.94 40.63
CA ASN A 826 -44.74 54.13 41.29
C ASN A 826 -44.37 52.63 41.24
N LEU A 827 -44.81 51.88 42.23
CA LEU A 827 -44.50 50.47 42.41
C LEU A 827 -45.69 49.62 41.95
N GLY A 828 -45.49 48.75 40.96
CA GLY A 828 -46.53 47.83 40.52
C GLY A 828 -46.70 46.70 41.53
N VAL A 829 -47.85 46.61 42.20
CA VAL A 829 -48.17 45.54 43.15
C VAL A 829 -49.13 44.55 42.48
N GLY A 830 -48.65 43.34 42.20
CA GLY A 830 -49.42 42.29 41.55
C GLY A 830 -50.31 41.56 42.53
N ASN A 831 -49.69 40.84 43.47
CA ASN A 831 -50.42 40.09 44.49
C ASN A 831 -49.77 40.16 45.86
N ILE A 832 -50.60 40.02 46.90
CA ILE A 832 -50.19 39.84 48.29
C ILE A 832 -50.86 38.56 48.77
N LEU A 833 -50.07 37.53 49.09
CA LEU A 833 -50.58 36.17 49.29
C LEU A 833 -51.46 35.75 48.08
N LYS A 834 -52.69 35.28 48.31
CA LYS A 834 -53.67 34.91 47.26
C LYS A 834 -54.47 36.09 46.69
N SER A 835 -54.34 37.28 47.29
CA SER A 835 -55.10 38.47 46.92
C SER A 835 -54.45 39.18 45.74
N GLN A 836 -55.24 39.47 44.70
CA GLN A 836 -54.76 40.05 43.44
C GLN A 836 -55.05 41.55 43.45
N VAL A 837 -54.01 42.31 43.78
CA VAL A 837 -54.06 43.77 43.87
C VAL A 837 -54.06 44.37 42.47
N ASN A 838 -53.04 44.06 41.66
CA ASN A 838 -52.84 44.56 40.30
C ASN A 838 -52.94 46.10 40.16
N LYS A 839 -52.38 46.86 41.11
CA LYS A 839 -52.38 48.33 41.13
C LYS A 839 -50.96 48.90 41.22
N TYR A 840 -50.74 50.06 40.60
CA TYR A 840 -49.58 50.90 40.92
C TYR A 840 -49.85 51.69 42.20
N LEU A 841 -48.90 51.67 43.14
CA LEU A 841 -48.94 52.45 44.36
C LEU A 841 -47.75 53.41 44.42
N GLU A 842 -47.96 54.58 44.98
CA GLU A 842 -46.84 55.44 45.37
C GLU A 842 -46.08 54.77 46.53
N GLY A 843 -44.76 54.76 46.46
CA GLY A 843 -43.98 54.09 47.49
C GLY A 843 -42.48 54.18 47.26
N HIS A 844 -41.75 53.58 48.18
CA HIS A 844 -40.31 53.47 48.10
C HIS A 844 -39.85 52.11 48.62
N ILE A 845 -38.99 51.44 47.87
CA ILE A 845 -38.24 50.28 48.35
C ILE A 845 -36.76 50.67 48.36
N GLU A 846 -36.13 50.50 49.52
CA GLU A 846 -34.70 50.72 49.71
C GLU A 846 -34.03 49.44 50.19
N ILE A 847 -32.94 49.05 49.54
CA ILE A 847 -32.08 47.95 49.99
C ILE A 847 -30.68 48.54 50.20
N ALA A 848 -30.33 48.76 51.46
CA ALA A 848 -29.14 49.51 51.87
C ALA A 848 -28.10 48.63 52.52
N LYS A 849 -26.84 48.80 52.10
CA LYS A 849 -25.68 48.19 52.75
C LYS A 849 -25.44 48.92 54.07
N LYS A 850 -25.30 48.19 55.17
CA LYS A 850 -24.88 48.77 56.46
C LYS A 850 -23.85 47.88 57.14
N ALA A 851 -22.89 48.49 57.82
CA ALA A 851 -21.85 47.76 58.57
C ALA A 851 -22.43 46.84 59.65
N ALA A 852 -23.57 47.21 60.24
CA ALA A 852 -24.24 46.46 61.30
C ALA A 852 -25.19 45.37 60.79
N GLY A 853 -25.36 45.20 59.48
CA GLY A 853 -26.29 44.27 58.82
C GLY A 853 -27.16 44.98 57.76
N ASP A 854 -27.30 44.36 56.59
CA ASP A 854 -28.01 44.97 55.45
C ASP A 854 -29.48 45.23 55.79
N ARG A 855 -29.99 46.39 55.33
CA ARG A 855 -31.34 46.88 55.65
C ARG A 855 -32.20 46.84 54.41
N PHE A 856 -33.39 46.27 54.54
CA PHE A 856 -34.44 46.30 53.53
C PHE A 856 -35.63 47.11 54.07
N THR A 857 -36.13 48.07 53.30
CA THR A 857 -37.24 48.95 53.71
C THR A 857 -38.27 49.03 52.60
N ILE A 858 -39.54 48.89 52.94
CA ILE A 858 -40.68 49.12 52.06
C ILE A 858 -41.57 50.18 52.68
N TYR A 859 -41.93 51.16 51.88
CA TYR A 859 -42.96 52.14 52.15
C TYR A 859 -43.98 52.10 51.02
N LEU A 860 -45.26 51.94 51.35
CA LEU A 860 -46.37 51.97 50.40
C LEU A 860 -47.42 52.97 50.88
N ARG A 861 -47.84 53.87 50.01
CA ARG A 861 -48.87 54.89 50.26
C ARG A 861 -50.09 54.60 49.39
N THR A 862 -51.27 54.58 50.02
CA THR A 862 -52.55 54.40 49.32
C THR A 862 -53.31 55.71 49.17
N LYS A 863 -53.26 56.59 50.18
CA LYS A 863 -53.83 57.95 50.17
C LYS A 863 -52.93 58.88 50.98
N SER A 864 -53.17 60.20 50.94
CA SER A 864 -52.33 61.20 51.61
C SER A 864 -52.02 60.89 53.09
N ASN A 865 -52.94 60.24 53.81
CA ASN A 865 -52.78 59.88 55.23
C ASN A 865 -52.79 58.36 55.49
N HIS A 866 -52.71 57.51 54.46
CA HIS A 866 -52.74 56.06 54.61
C HIS A 866 -51.49 55.41 54.02
N TRP A 867 -50.73 54.71 54.88
CA TRP A 867 -49.47 54.08 54.49
C TRP A 867 -49.13 52.83 55.30
N TYR A 868 -48.29 52.00 54.71
CA TYR A 868 -47.71 50.79 55.29
C TYR A 868 -46.18 50.86 55.23
N PHE A 869 -45.53 50.48 56.32
CA PHE A 869 -44.07 50.50 56.45
C PHE A 869 -43.56 49.15 56.93
N PHE A 870 -42.51 48.66 56.29
CA PHE A 870 -41.75 47.48 56.67
C PHE A 870 -40.26 47.82 56.67
N SER A 871 -39.53 47.37 57.68
CA SER A 871 -38.08 47.49 57.75
C SER A 871 -37.48 46.22 58.33
N TYR A 872 -36.67 45.53 57.53
CA TYR A 872 -35.91 44.36 57.96
C TYR A 872 -34.45 44.72 58.15
N VAL A 873 -33.94 44.49 59.36
CA VAL A 873 -32.52 44.63 59.70
C VAL A 873 -32.20 43.72 60.88
N ASN A 874 -31.03 43.10 60.88
CA ASN A 874 -30.52 42.29 61.99
C ASN A 874 -31.52 41.23 62.49
N GLU A 875 -32.04 40.44 61.55
CA GLU A 875 -32.96 39.33 61.86
C GLU A 875 -34.35 39.78 62.37
N VAL A 876 -34.66 41.08 62.35
CA VAL A 876 -35.92 41.65 62.83
C VAL A 876 -36.66 42.36 61.70
N MET A 877 -37.88 41.91 61.41
CA MET A 877 -38.85 42.61 60.56
C MET A 877 -39.72 43.53 61.43
N GLU A 878 -39.46 44.83 61.38
CA GLU A 878 -40.32 45.85 61.98
C GLU A 878 -41.40 46.25 60.98
N ALA A 879 -42.65 46.35 61.45
CA ALA A 879 -43.74 46.84 60.63
C ALA A 879 -44.65 47.78 61.42
N VAL A 880 -45.24 48.75 60.75
CA VAL A 880 -46.29 49.62 61.27
C VAL A 880 -47.07 50.22 60.10
N ALA A 881 -48.35 50.48 60.30
CA ALA A 881 -49.20 51.14 59.32
C ALA A 881 -50.03 52.25 59.99
N THR A 882 -50.70 53.07 59.19
CA THR A 882 -51.75 53.96 59.68
C THR A 882 -53.03 53.21 60.02
N ASP A 883 -53.25 52.02 59.45
CA ASP A 883 -54.38 51.13 59.73
C ASP A 883 -54.23 50.42 61.08
N ASP A 884 -55.18 50.65 61.99
CA ASP A 884 -55.16 50.08 63.34
C ASP A 884 -55.45 48.56 63.38
N LYS A 885 -56.19 48.01 62.39
CA LYS A 885 -56.45 46.57 62.30
C LYS A 885 -55.18 45.80 61.90
N PHE A 886 -54.38 46.36 60.99
CA PHE A 886 -53.06 45.84 60.65
C PHE A 886 -52.16 45.84 61.88
N ASN A 887 -52.06 46.99 62.58
CA ASN A 887 -51.21 47.11 63.76
C ASN A 887 -51.62 46.16 64.90
N ALA A 888 -52.93 46.01 65.14
CA ALA A 888 -53.47 45.06 66.12
C ALA A 888 -53.12 43.62 65.74
N ALA A 889 -53.27 43.24 64.46
CA ALA A 889 -52.89 41.90 64.00
C ALA A 889 -51.41 41.60 64.21
N VAL A 890 -50.50 42.54 63.91
CA VAL A 890 -49.06 42.37 64.15
C VAL A 890 -48.75 42.26 65.66
N LYS A 891 -49.41 43.07 66.50
CA LYS A 891 -49.22 43.06 67.96
C LYS A 891 -49.70 41.77 68.61
N ASP A 892 -50.83 41.23 68.16
CA ASP A 892 -51.50 40.07 68.75
C ASP A 892 -50.98 38.72 68.20
N ALA A 893 -50.01 38.75 67.27
CA ALA A 893 -49.45 37.57 66.65
C ALA A 893 -48.76 36.64 67.68
N LYS A 894 -49.30 35.42 67.85
CA LYS A 894 -48.78 34.43 68.80
C LYS A 894 -47.47 33.77 68.36
N LYS A 895 -47.24 33.71 67.05
CA LYS A 895 -46.03 33.12 66.44
C LYS A 895 -45.31 34.20 65.65
N ASN A 896 -44.38 34.89 66.30
CA ASN A 896 -43.65 36.01 65.70
C ASN A 896 -42.14 35.79 65.62
N LYS A 897 -41.67 34.57 65.93
CA LYS A 897 -40.25 34.20 65.94
C LYS A 897 -40.03 32.86 65.22
N LEU A 898 -38.92 32.75 64.52
CA LEU A 898 -38.35 31.52 64.01
C LEU A 898 -36.95 31.34 64.60
N GLU A 899 -36.73 30.20 65.25
CA GLU A 899 -35.46 29.87 65.89
C GLU A 899 -34.36 29.58 64.87
N ARG A 900 -33.10 29.71 65.30
CA ARG A 900 -31.93 29.48 64.45
C ARG A 900 -31.89 28.02 63.99
N GLU A 901 -31.78 27.81 62.68
CA GLU A 901 -31.58 26.49 62.08
C GLU A 901 -30.20 26.46 61.40
N LYS A 902 -29.63 25.27 61.15
CA LYS A 902 -28.35 25.15 60.45
C LYS A 902 -28.48 25.79 59.06
N GLY A 903 -27.69 26.85 58.81
CA GLY A 903 -27.72 27.62 57.56
C GLY A 903 -28.79 28.71 57.46
N LYS A 904 -29.65 28.92 58.46
CA LYS A 904 -30.66 30.00 58.46
C LYS A 904 -30.53 30.88 59.72
N ALA A 905 -30.42 32.20 59.50
CA ALA A 905 -30.44 33.25 60.53
C ALA A 905 -31.64 33.10 61.50
N ARG A 906 -31.66 33.75 62.67
CA ARG A 906 -32.95 33.88 63.39
C ARG A 906 -33.88 34.80 62.59
N TYR A 907 -35.16 34.78 62.92
CA TYR A 907 -36.08 35.76 62.37
C TYR A 907 -37.16 36.08 63.38
N ARG A 908 -37.49 37.36 63.55
CA ARG A 908 -38.70 37.76 64.27
C ARG A 908 -39.37 38.94 63.60
N PHE A 909 -40.67 39.06 63.73
CA PHE A 909 -41.38 40.28 63.36
C PHE A 909 -41.98 40.97 64.58
N THR A 910 -42.06 42.29 64.56
CA THR A 910 -42.59 43.11 65.65
C THR A 910 -43.27 44.37 65.12
N LEU A 911 -44.26 44.85 65.87
CA LEU A 911 -44.82 46.18 65.68
C LEU A 911 -43.77 47.22 66.07
N THR A 912 -43.58 48.25 65.24
CA THR A 912 -42.76 49.43 65.56
C THR A 912 -43.63 50.67 65.75
N ASN A 913 -43.05 51.82 66.12
CA ASN A 913 -43.82 53.05 66.32
C ASN A 913 -43.89 53.93 65.06
N LYS A 914 -44.98 54.70 64.90
CA LYS A 914 -45.22 55.56 63.74
C LYS A 914 -44.11 56.62 63.57
N ASN A 915 -43.66 57.24 64.66
CA ASN A 915 -42.59 58.25 64.62
C ASN A 915 -41.28 57.73 64.00
N LYS A 916 -40.89 56.49 64.30
CA LYS A 916 -39.69 55.85 63.73
C LYS A 916 -39.86 55.60 62.23
N ALA A 917 -41.03 55.15 61.81
CA ALA A 917 -41.36 55.01 60.39
C ALA A 917 -41.34 56.37 59.68
N ASP A 918 -41.97 57.41 60.25
CA ASP A 918 -42.02 58.76 59.66
C ASP A 918 -40.61 59.36 59.47
N ILE A 919 -39.68 59.12 60.40
CA ILE A 919 -38.28 59.58 60.26
C ILE A 919 -37.62 58.92 59.04
N VAL A 920 -37.85 57.62 58.82
CA VAL A 920 -37.28 56.90 57.67
C VAL A 920 -37.97 57.32 56.37
N ILE A 921 -39.30 57.48 56.40
CA ILE A 921 -40.09 57.91 55.24
C ILE A 921 -39.66 59.30 54.76
N ARG A 922 -39.34 60.24 55.66
CA ARG A 922 -38.82 61.59 55.30
C ARG A 922 -37.45 61.59 54.62
N GLN A 923 -36.73 60.47 54.62
CA GLN A 923 -35.45 60.34 53.93
C GLN A 923 -35.61 59.99 52.44
N PHE A 924 -36.83 59.62 52.03
CA PHE A 924 -37.23 59.38 50.65
C PHE A 924 -37.93 60.63 50.10
#